data_AF-A0A257N681-F1
#
_entry.id   AF-A0A257N681-F1
#
_cell.length_a   1.000
_cell.length_b   1.000
_cell.length_c   1.000
_cell.angle_alpha   90.00
_cell.angle_beta   90.00
_cell.angle_gamma   90.00
#
_symmetry.space_group_name_H-M   'P 1'
#
loop_
_entity.id
_entity.type
_entity.pdbx_description
1 polymer ?
#
loop_
_entity_poly.entity_id
_entity_poly.type
_entity_poly.pdbx_seq_one_letter_code
_entity_poly.pdbx_strand_id
1 'polypeptide(L)'
;MHRRLSLVFLPLLYAPISFANDSAWDCEQNKDTKEWLCVGDEKPSTKTDNSNFPTESLPAKRIQPALVEPNDEPDEAPVTVQRTKPNYDVVNEAPATVQRTKPNYDVVNEAPATAQRTKPNYDVVNEAPATAQRTKPNDEPVVNEAPATAQRTKPDDEPVVDENAQATESATSEKDESSESASSPIHLPTSDRVKPPSSVATKYSGWNCDGDNQDDNWNCQLVGTDPKGQARPVKALNANTYEMRLLDPAFDTTQEQTFETLTSKLPYDPWEICDSPQKVKPVFVSKKGSRETAPLELTSDFGEIFDNEIGRYLGNVEINRGDQHSLSHIANYDSVSQTLDLNGDVYYNEEELALYGRSASMKLASDQSKLRDALFISPATHLRGSSKVVYRDSKTFSRYKDVAYTSCRPGNQDWVLHASELKLNDVTGKGAVKNAWVEFKGVPVFYTPYLSFPTDDRRTTGFLPPSLHYTQQAGVGIYTPYYWNIAPNYDATFTPRYLTNRGLLLGGDFRYLTEMTKGAVKFEYLPNDTQLHKPRYLGAVTNQTVFTPHISSNVDLNYISDKNYFSELGNALSLPNFSYLRSAADVSYIREGVSLVARADNYQAVTSAPTVLPYRRLPQINLNLNHSFKTVVPIDVATESESVYFQHGDQVNGERLNIKPSVSIPFQTASAFITPKLSLQHTEYFLSKQAVAGSPGNISRTLPIASLDSGMFFEKNVNLGGSPMLHTLEPRLFYLYIPYKDQRNIPLFDTAQYDFVFASLFRENRFAGLDRIQDANQLSVALTSRLVDSSTGQEKLKLSIGDILYFQDRKVTANTPVETNFTSPIIAELSSQLTDHISVDTGLQWDPSVKDTTQGKYISQFTRGKAAIHFINQPNEIINAGYYYRKNPQIPDRQDDIIQSDVSAHWPIYDDWSVVGRWQYSMLYNRTQEGFFGVEKENCCWRFRVIGRHYLSSIVNDTGLVAAGTNQSIAQGKAQNGIFFQIELKGLTGIGERLDTFFEKNIYGYRRSDQ
;
A
#
# COMPACT_ATOMS: atom_id res chain seq x y z
N MET A 1 55.16 24.08 -5.80
CA MET A 1 54.73 23.94 -4.37
C MET A 1 53.26 24.37 -4.31
N HIS A 2 52.30 23.49 -3.98
CA HIS A 2 51.85 23.15 -2.60
C HIS A 2 51.08 24.32 -1.95
N ARG A 3 49.81 24.22 -1.49
CA ARG A 3 48.80 23.13 -1.40
C ARG A 3 47.39 23.74 -1.66
N ARG A 4 46.61 23.19 -2.61
CA ARG A 4 45.42 22.30 -2.47
C ARG A 4 44.12 22.91 -1.89
N LEU A 5 43.07 22.87 -2.71
CA LEU A 5 41.63 22.97 -2.37
C LEU A 5 41.12 21.76 -1.57
N SER A 6 39.94 21.93 -0.96
CA SER A 6 38.92 20.88 -0.79
C SER A 6 37.52 21.48 -1.03
N LEU A 7 36.69 20.82 -1.84
CA LEU A 7 35.27 21.14 -2.07
C LEU A 7 34.40 20.01 -1.49
N VAL A 8 33.18 20.34 -1.04
CA VAL A 8 32.21 19.38 -0.49
C VAL A 8 30.81 19.73 -0.98
N PHE A 9 30.08 18.74 -1.49
CA PHE A 9 28.64 18.82 -1.76
C PHE A 9 27.95 17.55 -1.28
N LEU A 10 26.75 17.72 -0.70
CA LEU A 10 26.03 16.67 0.01
C LEU A 10 24.53 17.08 0.12
N PRO A 11 23.57 16.25 -0.31
CA PRO A 11 22.14 16.48 -0.05
C PRO A 11 21.70 15.78 1.25
N LEU A 12 20.86 16.44 2.05
CA LEU A 12 20.22 15.85 3.23
C LEU A 12 18.71 16.12 3.24
N LEU A 13 17.93 15.04 3.15
CA LEU A 13 16.56 14.95 3.66
C LEU A 13 16.50 13.68 4.50
N TYR A 14 16.13 13.81 5.78
CA TYR A 14 16.03 12.68 6.70
C TYR A 14 14.65 12.03 6.57
N ALA A 15 14.58 10.96 5.77
CA ALA A 15 13.58 9.90 5.92
C ALA A 15 14.28 8.66 6.52
N PRO A 16 13.58 7.79 7.26
CA PRO A 16 14.12 6.48 7.63
C PRO A 16 14.29 5.63 6.37
N ILE A 17 15.53 5.40 5.94
CA ILE A 17 15.86 4.63 4.73
C ILE A 17 15.79 3.13 5.04
N SER A 18 14.58 2.63 5.31
CA SER A 18 14.30 1.21 5.25
C SER A 18 14.24 0.79 3.79
N PHE A 19 14.92 -0.31 3.43
CA PHE A 19 14.75 -0.96 2.13
C PHE A 19 13.52 -1.90 2.08
N ALA A 20 12.71 -1.94 3.14
CA ALA A 20 11.40 -2.58 3.08
C ALA A 20 10.47 -1.77 2.16
N ASN A 21 9.71 -2.46 1.30
CA ASN A 21 8.36 -1.98 1.00
C ASN A 21 7.57 -2.03 2.32
N ASP A 22 6.84 -0.96 2.64
CA ASP A 22 5.93 -0.96 3.78
C ASP A 22 4.92 -2.11 3.63
N SER A 23 5.19 -3.14 4.41
CA SER A 23 4.38 -4.33 4.64
C SER A 23 4.47 -4.56 6.15
N ALA A 24 3.89 -3.61 6.88
CA ALA A 24 3.78 -3.68 8.32
C ALA A 24 3.09 -5.00 8.69
N TRP A 25 3.67 -5.73 9.63
CA TRP A 25 2.98 -6.84 10.27
C TRP A 25 1.99 -6.21 11.25
N ASP A 26 0.76 -5.97 10.80
CA ASP A 26 -0.36 -5.65 11.69
C ASP A 26 -0.91 -6.97 12.24
N CYS A 27 -0.51 -7.30 13.46
CA CYS A 27 -0.80 -8.59 14.08
C CYS A 27 -1.07 -8.42 15.58
N GLU A 28 -2.21 -8.93 16.05
CA GLU A 28 -2.47 -9.11 17.48
C GLU A 28 -2.18 -10.56 17.88
N GLN A 29 -1.50 -10.74 19.01
CA GLN A 29 -1.35 -12.06 19.62
C GLN A 29 -2.59 -12.37 20.46
N ASN A 30 -3.26 -13.49 20.18
CA ASN A 30 -4.37 -13.97 20.98
C ASN A 30 -3.90 -14.24 22.42
N LYS A 31 -4.55 -13.60 23.39
CA LYS A 31 -4.14 -13.61 24.80
C LYS A 31 -4.33 -14.98 25.47
N ASP A 32 -5.25 -15.79 24.97
CA ASP A 32 -5.61 -17.10 25.51
C ASP A 32 -4.90 -18.25 24.78
N THR A 33 -4.78 -18.19 23.44
CA THR A 33 -4.11 -19.25 22.66
C THR A 33 -2.62 -19.01 22.42
N LYS A 34 -2.12 -17.79 22.65
CA LYS A 34 -0.76 -17.32 22.32
C LYS A 34 -0.38 -17.33 20.84
N GLU A 35 -1.33 -17.64 19.95
CA GLU A 35 -1.15 -17.60 18.50
C GLU A 35 -1.18 -16.16 17.97
N TRP A 36 -0.53 -15.93 16.82
CA TRP A 36 -0.48 -14.63 16.17
C TRP A 36 -1.50 -14.54 15.03
N LEU A 37 -2.48 -13.64 15.17
CA LEU A 37 -3.41 -13.31 14.10
C LEU A 37 -2.89 -12.08 13.37
N CYS A 38 -2.39 -12.26 12.14
CA CYS A 38 -1.92 -11.18 11.29
C CYS A 38 -2.96 -10.83 10.22
N VAL A 39 -3.38 -9.57 10.17
CA VAL A 39 -4.35 -9.06 9.21
C VAL A 39 -3.61 -8.34 8.07
N GLY A 40 -4.10 -8.48 6.84
CA GLY A 40 -3.71 -7.63 5.72
C GLY A 40 -4.82 -6.62 5.41
N ASP A 41 -4.66 -5.37 5.82
CA ASP A 41 -5.47 -4.20 5.41
C ASP A 41 -7.03 -4.33 5.48
N GLU A 42 -7.58 -5.17 6.36
CA GLU A 42 -9.01 -5.11 6.73
C GLU A 42 -9.25 -4.30 8.01
N LYS A 43 -10.23 -3.38 7.96
CA LYS A 43 -10.68 -2.62 9.13
C LYS A 43 -11.66 -3.48 9.94
N PRO A 44 -11.52 -3.60 11.28
CA PRO A 44 -12.44 -4.39 12.09
C PRO A 44 -13.86 -3.83 12.00
N SER A 45 -14.82 -4.70 11.66
CA SER A 45 -16.23 -4.35 11.58
C SER A 45 -16.87 -4.26 12.97
N THR A 46 -17.57 -3.16 13.23
CA THR A 46 -18.29 -2.96 14.50
C THR A 46 -19.52 -3.85 14.56
N LYS A 47 -19.47 -4.93 15.34
CA LYS A 47 -20.65 -5.75 15.66
C LYS A 47 -21.65 -4.94 16.48
N THR A 48 -22.84 -4.72 15.93
CA THR A 48 -24.04 -4.37 16.69
C THR A 48 -24.89 -5.62 16.91
N ASP A 49 -24.86 -6.19 18.11
CA ASP A 49 -25.80 -7.25 18.47
C ASP A 49 -27.24 -6.71 18.52
N ASN A 50 -28.19 -7.46 17.94
CA ASN A 50 -29.62 -7.23 18.08
C ASN A 50 -30.42 -8.47 17.67
N SER A 51 -30.96 -9.22 18.64
CA SER A 51 -31.91 -10.30 18.36
C SER A 51 -32.87 -10.58 19.54
N ASN A 52 -34.03 -9.94 19.47
CA ASN A 52 -35.39 -10.41 19.82
C ASN A 52 -35.70 -11.19 21.12
N PHE A 53 -36.74 -10.74 21.83
CA PHE A 53 -37.79 -11.56 22.47
C PHE A 53 -39.12 -10.71 22.61
N PRO A 54 -40.32 -11.28 22.85
CA PRO A 54 -41.41 -11.04 21.88
C PRO A 54 -42.83 -10.68 22.40
N THR A 55 -43.67 -10.21 21.47
CA THR A 55 -45.14 -10.44 21.26
C THR A 55 -46.19 -10.19 22.38
N GLU A 56 -47.08 -9.21 22.11
CA GLU A 56 -48.51 -9.02 22.52
C GLU A 56 -48.89 -8.98 24.03
N SER A 57 -49.79 -8.09 24.49
CA SER A 57 -51.20 -7.99 24.06
C SER A 57 -51.91 -6.63 24.29
N LEU A 58 -53.11 -6.52 23.70
CA LEU A 58 -54.05 -5.37 23.59
C LEU A 58 -54.96 -5.13 24.83
N PRO A 59 -55.90 -4.13 24.89
CA PRO A 59 -56.04 -2.83 24.16
C PRO A 59 -56.47 -1.61 25.07
N ALA A 60 -56.57 -0.38 24.52
CA ALA A 60 -57.87 0.32 24.26
C ALA A 60 -57.85 1.89 24.22
N LYS A 61 -58.56 2.45 23.21
CA LYS A 61 -59.19 3.80 23.06
C LYS A 61 -58.42 5.07 23.52
N ARG A 62 -58.02 6.00 22.63
CA ARG A 62 -58.79 6.87 21.69
C ARG A 62 -59.50 8.07 22.38
N ILE A 63 -59.08 9.30 22.02
CA ILE A 63 -59.92 10.44 21.54
C ILE A 63 -59.02 11.55 20.92
N GLN A 64 -59.56 12.27 19.93
CA GLN A 64 -59.07 13.46 19.20
C GLN A 64 -60.28 14.41 19.01
N PRO A 65 -60.18 15.66 18.48
CA PRO A 65 -59.00 16.47 18.09
C PRO A 65 -58.89 17.71 19.05
N ALA A 66 -58.76 19.02 18.73
CA ALA A 66 -58.69 19.80 17.48
C ALA A 66 -58.16 21.25 17.63
N LEU A 67 -57.35 21.69 16.65
CA LEU A 67 -57.42 22.92 15.82
C LEU A 67 -57.56 24.36 16.41
N VAL A 68 -57.13 25.31 15.55
CA VAL A 68 -57.42 26.76 15.45
C VAL A 68 -56.40 27.74 16.07
N GLU A 69 -55.66 28.41 15.19
CA GLU A 69 -54.91 29.69 15.34
C GLU A 69 -55.88 30.89 15.15
N PRO A 70 -55.51 32.20 15.12
CA PRO A 70 -54.18 32.85 15.20
C PRO A 70 -54.15 34.15 16.07
N ASN A 71 -53.07 34.97 15.96
CA ASN A 71 -53.00 36.46 15.94
C ASN A 71 -53.75 37.33 17.00
N ASP A 72 -53.29 38.51 17.48
CA ASP A 72 -52.34 39.53 17.01
C ASP A 72 -51.70 40.34 18.20
N GLU A 73 -50.72 41.20 17.88
CA GLU A 73 -50.13 42.31 18.69
C GLU A 73 -50.88 43.66 18.41
N PRO A 74 -50.51 44.89 18.89
CA PRO A 74 -49.59 45.35 19.95
C PRO A 74 -50.20 46.51 20.84
N ASP A 75 -49.35 47.42 21.38
CA ASP A 75 -49.62 48.83 21.79
C ASP A 75 -50.46 49.14 23.07
N GLU A 76 -50.30 50.26 23.83
CA GLU A 76 -49.28 51.34 23.86
C GLU A 76 -49.18 52.07 25.24
N ALA A 77 -47.94 52.36 25.70
CA ALA A 77 -47.50 53.59 26.40
C ALA A 77 -48.21 54.09 27.73
N PRO A 78 -48.03 55.36 28.20
CA PRO A 78 -47.09 55.66 29.32
C PRO A 78 -47.67 56.57 30.45
N VAL A 79 -46.84 57.04 31.44
CA VAL A 79 -46.81 58.45 31.98
C VAL A 79 -45.90 58.70 33.23
N THR A 80 -45.04 59.75 33.17
CA THR A 80 -44.31 60.50 34.26
C THR A 80 -43.30 59.83 35.22
N VAL A 81 -42.42 60.54 35.97
CA VAL A 81 -41.38 61.56 35.62
C VAL A 81 -40.51 61.96 36.85
N GLN A 82 -39.16 61.81 36.75
CA GLN A 82 -38.09 62.43 37.59
C GLN A 82 -38.09 62.15 39.14
N ARG A 83 -36.99 62.30 39.92
CA ARG A 83 -35.71 63.04 39.80
C ARG A 83 -34.46 62.28 40.30
N THR A 84 -33.30 62.66 39.71
CA THR A 84 -31.89 62.71 40.19
C THR A 84 -31.60 62.54 41.70
N LYS A 85 -30.41 62.06 42.17
CA LYS A 85 -29.05 61.84 41.59
C LYS A 85 -28.24 60.82 42.45
N PRO A 86 -27.02 60.34 42.06
CA PRO A 86 -26.36 59.15 42.64
C PRO A 86 -25.14 59.44 43.55
N ASN A 87 -24.59 58.38 44.19
CA ASN A 87 -23.15 58.22 44.45
C ASN A 87 -22.72 56.74 44.67
N TYR A 88 -21.44 56.49 44.99
CA TYR A 88 -20.62 55.30 44.67
C TYR A 88 -20.63 54.06 45.61
N ASP A 89 -20.08 52.97 45.04
CA ASP A 89 -19.25 51.87 45.61
C ASP A 89 -19.80 50.50 46.14
N VAL A 90 -19.53 49.48 45.30
CA VAL A 90 -18.97 48.11 45.52
C VAL A 90 -19.48 47.20 46.66
N VAL A 91 -20.00 46.01 46.31
CA VAL A 91 -19.51 44.63 46.65
C VAL A 91 -20.53 43.55 46.17
N ASN A 92 -20.02 42.47 45.54
CA ASN A 92 -20.50 41.08 45.32
C ASN A 92 -22.02 40.72 45.42
N GLU A 93 -22.60 39.78 44.64
CA GLU A 93 -22.14 38.39 44.33
C GLU A 93 -22.48 37.90 42.89
N ALA A 94 -22.33 36.58 42.66
CA ALA A 94 -22.26 35.89 41.36
C ALA A 94 -23.59 35.61 40.65
N PRO A 95 -23.53 35.03 39.42
CA PRO A 95 -24.39 33.88 39.16
C PRO A 95 -23.69 32.66 38.50
N ALA A 96 -24.14 31.48 38.95
CA ALA A 96 -24.30 30.18 38.27
C ALA A 96 -23.40 29.81 37.07
N THR A 97 -22.60 28.76 37.25
CA THR A 97 -21.86 28.05 36.20
C THR A 97 -22.78 27.22 35.29
N VAL A 98 -22.76 27.47 33.97
CA VAL A 98 -23.25 26.52 32.95
C VAL A 98 -22.08 25.71 32.45
N GLN A 99 -22.18 24.37 32.48
CA GLN A 99 -21.16 23.51 31.89
C GLN A 99 -21.16 23.64 30.36
N ARG A 100 -20.05 24.10 29.79
CA ARG A 100 -19.71 23.87 28.39
C ARG A 100 -18.51 22.93 28.32
N THR A 101 -18.61 21.93 27.45
CA THR A 101 -17.50 21.02 27.12
C THR A 101 -16.35 21.81 26.49
N LYS A 102 -15.12 21.45 26.86
CA LYS A 102 -13.89 22.05 26.30
C LYS A 102 -13.53 21.33 25.00
N PRO A 103 -13.06 22.05 23.95
CA PRO A 103 -12.20 21.44 22.96
C PRO A 103 -10.87 21.06 23.63
N ASN A 104 -10.34 19.88 23.31
CA ASN A 104 -8.99 19.51 23.70
C ASN A 104 -8.02 20.04 22.64
N TYR A 105 -6.97 20.77 23.05
CA TYR A 105 -5.95 21.31 22.16
C TYR A 105 -4.61 20.66 22.50
N ASP A 106 -4.17 19.73 21.65
CA ASP A 106 -2.89 19.04 21.82
C ASP A 106 -1.73 19.89 21.29
N VAL A 107 -0.60 19.86 22.01
CA VAL A 107 0.60 20.65 21.68
C VAL A 107 1.36 19.97 20.54
N VAL A 108 1.32 20.58 19.35
CA VAL A 108 2.01 20.08 18.17
C VAL A 108 3.53 20.32 18.31
N ASN A 109 4.29 19.23 18.47
CA ASN A 109 5.75 19.26 18.33
C ASN A 109 6.14 19.43 16.86
N GLU A 110 7.08 20.33 16.56
CA GLU A 110 7.48 20.63 15.17
C GLU A 110 8.29 19.50 14.51
N ALA A 111 7.63 18.74 13.63
CA ALA A 111 8.28 17.88 12.63
C ALA A 111 7.64 18.09 11.24
N PRO A 112 8.42 18.27 10.17
CA PRO A 112 7.88 18.52 8.83
C PRO A 112 7.41 17.21 8.17
N ALA A 113 6.15 16.85 8.39
CA ALA A 113 5.51 15.70 7.74
C ALA A 113 4.75 16.11 6.46
N THR A 114 4.99 15.40 5.35
CA THR A 114 4.17 15.50 4.14
C THR A 114 2.86 14.72 4.37
N ALA A 115 1.71 15.36 4.19
CA ALA A 115 0.43 14.79 4.63
C ALA A 115 -0.08 13.66 3.71
N GLN A 116 -0.13 12.44 4.23
CA GLN A 116 -1.10 11.42 3.81
C GLN A 116 -2.31 11.45 4.76
N ARG A 117 -3.52 11.17 4.25
CA ARG A 117 -4.76 11.21 5.03
C ARG A 117 -5.05 9.87 5.72
N THR A 118 -4.81 9.79 7.02
CA THR A 118 -5.45 8.80 7.90
C THR A 118 -6.29 9.51 8.97
N LYS A 119 -7.40 8.89 9.40
CA LYS A 119 -8.27 9.44 10.45
C LYS A 119 -7.72 9.03 11.83
N PRO A 120 -7.70 9.93 12.84
CA PRO A 120 -7.46 9.50 14.22
C PRO A 120 -8.67 8.69 14.73
N ASN A 121 -8.39 7.69 15.56
CA ASN A 121 -9.39 6.94 16.31
C ASN A 121 -9.40 7.44 17.77
N TYR A 122 -10.55 7.39 18.45
CA TYR A 122 -10.66 7.85 19.84
C TYR A 122 -10.56 6.68 20.81
N ASP A 123 -9.58 6.72 21.72
CA ASP A 123 -9.51 5.76 22.83
C ASP A 123 -10.59 6.03 23.88
N VAL A 124 -11.34 4.99 24.25
CA VAL A 124 -12.34 5.03 25.32
C VAL A 124 -11.69 4.62 26.64
N VAL A 125 -11.67 5.56 27.60
CA VAL A 125 -11.32 5.25 28.99
C VAL A 125 -12.41 4.34 29.58
N ASN A 126 -12.01 3.15 30.05
CA ASN A 126 -12.85 2.29 30.88
C ASN A 126 -12.26 2.15 32.27
N GLU A 127 -13.09 2.35 33.29
CA GLU A 127 -12.70 2.32 34.70
C GLU A 127 -12.60 0.89 35.26
N ALA A 128 -11.85 0.72 36.34
CA ALA A 128 -11.66 -0.57 36.99
C ALA A 128 -12.74 -0.86 38.06
N PRO A 129 -13.28 -2.09 38.14
CA PRO A 129 -13.94 -2.61 39.34
C PRO A 129 -12.92 -3.29 40.28
N ALA A 130 -13.22 -3.31 41.58
CA ALA A 130 -12.26 -3.70 42.62
C ALA A 130 -12.45 -5.12 43.20
N THR A 131 -11.32 -5.73 43.58
CA THR A 131 -11.13 -6.71 44.67
C THR A 131 -12.18 -7.80 44.94
N ALA A 132 -11.75 -9.06 44.73
CA ALA A 132 -12.12 -10.20 45.58
C ALA A 132 -10.85 -10.94 46.03
N GLN A 133 -10.89 -11.68 47.14
CA GLN A 133 -9.71 -12.29 47.80
C GLN A 133 -9.74 -13.83 47.85
N ARG A 134 -8.56 -14.41 48.11
CA ARG A 134 -8.25 -15.83 48.45
C ARG A 134 -8.18 -16.77 47.23
N THR A 135 -7.29 -17.77 47.18
CA THR A 135 -6.43 -18.36 48.25
C THR A 135 -5.04 -18.78 47.72
N LYS A 136 -4.06 -18.91 48.62
CA LYS A 136 -2.78 -19.65 48.44
C LYS A 136 -2.82 -20.89 49.36
N PRO A 137 -2.09 -21.99 49.08
CA PRO A 137 -0.62 -22.00 49.25
C PRO A 137 0.20 -22.83 48.23
N ASN A 138 1.51 -22.54 48.20
CA ASN A 138 2.72 -23.38 48.15
C ASN A 138 2.75 -24.70 47.31
N ASP A 139 3.89 -25.18 46.76
CA ASP A 139 5.29 -25.14 47.21
C ASP A 139 6.34 -24.92 46.08
N GLU A 140 7.60 -24.70 46.49
CA GLU A 140 8.86 -24.73 45.71
C GLU A 140 9.79 -25.82 46.35
N PRO A 141 10.86 -26.38 45.71
CA PRO A 141 11.96 -25.59 45.13
C PRO A 141 12.76 -26.15 43.91
N VAL A 142 13.37 -25.22 43.17
CA VAL A 142 14.78 -25.13 42.70
C VAL A 142 15.64 -26.42 42.50
N VAL A 143 16.27 -26.57 41.31
CA VAL A 143 17.73 -26.71 41.08
C VAL A 143 18.07 -26.75 39.56
N ASN A 144 19.28 -26.31 39.19
CA ASN A 144 19.79 -26.22 37.80
C ASN A 144 20.39 -27.55 37.29
N GLU A 145 20.55 -27.72 35.96
CA GLU A 145 21.88 -27.73 35.29
C GLU A 145 21.87 -28.05 33.78
N ALA A 146 22.93 -27.61 33.10
CA ALA A 146 23.47 -28.03 31.81
C ALA A 146 25.01 -27.91 31.94
N PRO A 147 25.89 -28.65 31.20
CA PRO A 147 25.90 -28.72 29.72
C PRO A 147 26.57 -29.99 29.08
N ALA A 148 27.00 -29.88 27.81
CA ALA A 148 28.21 -30.50 27.19
C ALA A 148 28.13 -31.77 26.29
N THR A 149 28.18 -31.53 24.95
CA THR A 149 29.02 -32.16 23.89
C THR A 149 29.42 -33.66 23.84
N ALA A 150 29.05 -34.33 22.73
CA ALA A 150 29.91 -35.11 21.78
C ALA A 150 29.08 -35.37 20.48
N GLN A 151 29.52 -35.23 19.22
CA GLN A 151 30.56 -35.93 18.43
C GLN A 151 30.42 -37.47 18.30
N ARG A 152 30.75 -38.14 17.17
CA ARG A 152 30.83 -37.81 15.72
C ARG A 152 31.26 -39.08 14.93
N THR A 153 30.40 -39.70 14.10
CA THR A 153 30.86 -40.78 13.18
C THR A 153 30.10 -40.84 11.84
N LYS A 154 30.90 -41.07 10.80
CA LYS A 154 30.70 -41.42 9.38
C LYS A 154 32.05 -42.13 8.98
N PRO A 155 32.30 -42.76 7.81
CA PRO A 155 31.57 -42.59 6.55
C PRO A 155 31.43 -43.88 5.67
N ASP A 156 30.84 -43.71 4.47
CA ASP A 156 31.07 -44.38 3.16
C ASP A 156 31.03 -45.96 3.07
N ASP A 157 30.98 -46.65 1.91
CA ASP A 157 31.17 -46.26 0.50
C ASP A 157 30.36 -47.14 -0.52
N GLU A 158 30.48 -46.87 -1.83
CA GLU A 158 29.84 -47.51 -3.02
C GLU A 158 30.43 -48.92 -3.41
N PRO A 159 30.01 -49.73 -4.45
CA PRO A 159 29.89 -49.33 -5.89
C PRO A 159 28.99 -50.13 -6.91
N VAL A 160 28.60 -49.44 -8.02
CA VAL A 160 28.75 -49.79 -9.48
C VAL A 160 28.41 -51.18 -10.11
N VAL A 161 27.43 -51.20 -11.07
CA VAL A 161 27.37 -51.76 -12.49
C VAL A 161 27.94 -53.18 -12.79
N ASP A 162 27.34 -54.12 -13.57
CA ASP A 162 26.94 -54.08 -15.02
C ASP A 162 26.08 -55.31 -15.52
N GLU A 163 25.86 -55.36 -16.85
CA GLU A 163 25.67 -56.50 -17.77
C GLU A 163 24.27 -57.10 -18.10
N ASN A 164 24.23 -57.90 -19.19
CA ASN A 164 23.14 -57.89 -20.18
C ASN A 164 22.98 -59.21 -21.00
N ALA A 165 21.80 -59.39 -21.62
CA ALA A 165 21.44 -60.26 -22.77
C ALA A 165 21.51 -61.82 -22.69
N GLN A 166 20.40 -62.47 -23.10
CA GLN A 166 20.24 -63.51 -24.16
C GLN A 166 18.76 -63.98 -24.21
N ALA A 167 18.04 -63.95 -25.34
CA ALA A 167 17.98 -64.92 -26.46
C ALA A 167 17.23 -66.24 -26.08
N THR A 168 16.38 -66.90 -26.90
CA THR A 168 16.14 -66.83 -28.37
C THR A 168 14.77 -67.47 -28.76
N GLU A 169 14.16 -67.08 -29.90
CA GLU A 169 13.26 -67.89 -30.80
C GLU A 169 11.92 -68.49 -30.26
N SER A 170 10.87 -68.82 -31.05
CA SER A 170 10.55 -68.67 -32.49
C SER A 170 9.03 -68.89 -32.81
N ALA A 171 8.53 -68.24 -33.88
CA ALA A 171 7.51 -68.71 -34.88
C ALA A 171 6.08 -69.19 -34.44
N THR A 172 4.96 -69.11 -35.21
CA THR A 172 4.63 -68.57 -36.56
C THR A 172 3.10 -68.28 -36.73
N SER A 173 2.67 -67.88 -37.94
CA SER A 173 1.30 -67.64 -38.43
C SER A 173 0.43 -68.95 -38.58
N GLU A 174 -0.83 -69.00 -39.09
CA GLU A 174 -1.61 -68.06 -39.93
C GLU A 174 -3.17 -68.21 -39.81
N LYS A 175 -3.91 -67.66 -40.79
CA LYS A 175 -5.37 -67.43 -40.89
C LYS A 175 -6.18 -68.70 -41.24
N ASP A 176 -7.53 -68.66 -41.14
CA ASP A 176 -8.41 -68.45 -42.32
C ASP A 176 -9.94 -68.36 -42.03
N GLU A 177 -10.68 -68.04 -43.11
CA GLU A 177 -12.12 -68.07 -43.47
C GLU A 177 -13.13 -69.02 -42.74
N SER A 178 -14.46 -68.98 -42.94
CA SER A 178 -15.46 -67.92 -43.29
C SER A 178 -16.91 -68.50 -43.25
N SER A 179 -17.94 -67.65 -43.47
CA SER A 179 -19.34 -67.98 -43.88
C SER A 179 -20.41 -68.50 -42.89
N GLU A 180 -21.56 -67.82 -42.93
CA GLU A 180 -23.00 -68.17 -42.81
C GLU A 180 -23.43 -69.59 -42.32
N SER A 181 -24.53 -69.79 -41.56
CA SER A 181 -25.91 -69.50 -42.02
C SER A 181 -27.05 -69.68 -40.98
N ALA A 182 -28.12 -68.88 -41.15
CA ALA A 182 -29.57 -69.11 -40.90
C ALA A 182 -30.11 -69.94 -39.70
N SER A 183 -30.99 -69.30 -38.89
CA SER A 183 -32.23 -69.91 -38.38
C SER A 183 -33.31 -68.85 -38.06
N SER A 184 -34.55 -69.07 -38.52
CA SER A 184 -35.74 -68.24 -38.25
C SER A 184 -36.97 -69.16 -38.00
N PRO A 185 -38.18 -68.66 -37.69
CA PRO A 185 -38.55 -68.02 -36.42
C PRO A 185 -39.77 -68.72 -35.77
N ILE A 186 -40.16 -68.32 -34.55
CA ILE A 186 -41.44 -68.71 -33.92
C ILE A 186 -42.15 -67.48 -33.35
N HIS A 187 -43.45 -67.31 -33.66
CA HIS A 187 -44.37 -66.32 -33.09
C HIS A 187 -44.96 -66.83 -31.76
N LEU A 188 -45.36 -66.04 -30.75
CA LEU A 188 -46.39 -64.98 -30.64
C LEU A 188 -46.26 -64.33 -29.23
N PRO A 189 -47.07 -63.32 -28.81
CA PRO A 189 -48.04 -62.51 -29.56
C PRO A 189 -47.72 -60.99 -29.54
N THR A 190 -48.49 -60.20 -30.29
CA THR A 190 -48.50 -58.73 -30.20
C THR A 190 -49.25 -58.24 -28.96
N SER A 191 -48.66 -57.29 -28.23
CA SER A 191 -49.38 -56.42 -27.29
C SER A 191 -49.58 -55.04 -27.93
N ASP A 192 -50.72 -54.41 -27.70
CA ASP A 192 -51.13 -53.19 -28.39
C ASP A 192 -50.24 -51.98 -28.06
N ARG A 193 -49.85 -51.24 -29.11
CA ARG A 193 -49.24 -49.91 -28.94
C ARG A 193 -50.29 -48.93 -28.45
N VAL A 194 -50.35 -48.73 -27.13
CA VAL A 194 -50.96 -47.53 -26.54
C VAL A 194 -50.34 -46.31 -27.21
N LYS A 195 -51.15 -45.51 -27.90
CA LYS A 195 -50.69 -44.22 -28.45
C LYS A 195 -50.26 -43.33 -27.27
N PRO A 196 -49.09 -42.66 -27.34
CA PRO A 196 -48.84 -41.56 -26.42
C PRO A 196 -49.94 -40.50 -26.61
N PRO A 197 -50.41 -39.84 -25.54
CA PRO A 197 -51.33 -38.73 -25.67
C PRO A 197 -50.69 -37.63 -26.54
N SER A 198 -51.52 -36.98 -27.37
CA SER A 198 -51.07 -35.89 -28.23
C SER A 198 -50.39 -34.79 -27.41
N SER A 199 -49.18 -34.42 -27.80
CA SER A 199 -48.36 -33.40 -27.14
C SER A 199 -49.13 -32.09 -26.95
N VAL A 200 -49.34 -31.70 -25.69
CA VAL A 200 -49.80 -30.34 -25.35
C VAL A 200 -48.61 -29.40 -25.56
N ALA A 201 -48.50 -28.85 -26.78
CA ALA A 201 -47.43 -27.94 -27.13
C ALA A 201 -47.59 -26.60 -26.38
N THR A 202 -46.80 -26.42 -25.31
CA THR A 202 -46.61 -25.13 -24.64
C THR A 202 -45.93 -24.15 -25.59
N LYS A 203 -46.74 -23.32 -26.26
CA LYS A 203 -46.25 -22.32 -27.23
C LYS A 203 -45.48 -21.20 -26.51
N TYR A 204 -44.16 -21.19 -26.67
CA TYR A 204 -43.30 -20.08 -26.28
C TYR A 204 -43.52 -18.86 -27.19
N SER A 205 -43.27 -17.65 -26.67
CA SER A 205 -43.28 -16.42 -27.45
C SER A 205 -42.03 -16.32 -28.33
N GLY A 206 -42.21 -16.33 -29.64
CA GLY A 206 -41.14 -16.35 -30.64
C GLY A 206 -41.58 -17.05 -31.94
N TRP A 207 -40.65 -17.24 -32.86
CA TRP A 207 -40.85 -18.05 -34.04
C TRP A 207 -40.80 -19.54 -33.68
N ASN A 208 -41.95 -20.21 -33.68
CA ASN A 208 -42.04 -21.65 -33.53
C ASN A 208 -42.03 -22.27 -34.92
N CYS A 209 -41.02 -23.07 -35.25
CA CYS A 209 -40.88 -23.72 -36.56
C CYS A 209 -40.94 -25.24 -36.39
N ASP A 210 -41.87 -25.90 -37.08
CA ASP A 210 -41.84 -27.35 -37.25
C ASP A 210 -41.00 -27.71 -38.48
N GLY A 211 -40.15 -28.72 -38.33
CA GLY A 211 -39.39 -29.34 -39.42
C GLY A 211 -39.99 -30.71 -39.73
N ASP A 212 -40.79 -30.79 -40.80
CA ASP A 212 -41.30 -32.08 -41.27
C ASP A 212 -40.20 -32.81 -42.05
N ASN A 213 -39.96 -34.09 -41.74
CA ASN A 213 -38.72 -34.80 -42.08
C ASN A 213 -38.65 -35.29 -43.55
N GLN A 214 -39.37 -34.64 -44.48
CA GLN A 214 -39.44 -35.03 -45.90
C GLN A 214 -39.38 -33.87 -46.91
N ASP A 215 -39.40 -32.60 -46.48
CA ASP A 215 -39.19 -31.42 -47.34
C ASP A 215 -38.27 -30.40 -46.64
N ASP A 216 -37.30 -29.83 -47.37
CA ASP A 216 -36.26 -28.89 -46.87
C ASP A 216 -36.80 -27.48 -46.47
N ASN A 217 -38.09 -27.36 -46.15
CA ASN A 217 -38.80 -26.08 -46.10
C ASN A 217 -39.48 -25.86 -44.73
N TRP A 218 -38.85 -25.04 -43.87
CA TRP A 218 -39.30 -24.79 -42.50
C TRP A 218 -40.64 -24.05 -42.41
N ASN A 219 -41.62 -24.62 -41.71
CA ASN A 219 -42.92 -23.99 -41.49
C ASN A 219 -42.94 -23.22 -40.16
N CYS A 220 -42.53 -21.95 -40.21
CA CYS A 220 -42.39 -21.08 -39.04
C CYS A 220 -43.64 -20.21 -38.78
N GLN A 221 -44.18 -20.27 -37.56
CA GLN A 221 -45.24 -19.38 -37.07
C GLN A 221 -44.74 -18.52 -35.90
N LEU A 222 -44.82 -17.19 -36.05
CA LEU A 222 -44.58 -16.26 -34.95
C LEU A 222 -45.75 -16.30 -33.96
N VAL A 223 -45.43 -16.49 -32.68
CA VAL A 223 -46.38 -16.42 -31.56
C VAL A 223 -45.93 -15.31 -30.61
N GLY A 224 -46.77 -14.31 -30.36
CA GLY A 224 -46.41 -13.14 -29.54
C GLY A 224 -45.72 -12.02 -30.32
N THR A 225 -45.09 -11.09 -29.61
CA THR A 225 -44.45 -9.89 -30.19
C THR A 225 -43.09 -10.22 -30.80
N ASP A 226 -42.84 -9.70 -32.00
CA ASP A 226 -41.60 -9.88 -32.77
C ASP A 226 -40.33 -9.47 -32.00
N PRO A 227 -39.43 -10.41 -31.66
CA PRO A 227 -38.19 -10.11 -30.95
C PRO A 227 -37.15 -9.52 -31.91
N LYS A 228 -36.86 -8.22 -31.78
CA LYS A 228 -35.94 -7.46 -32.65
C LYS A 228 -34.44 -7.78 -32.46
N GLY A 229 -34.09 -9.06 -32.34
CA GLY A 229 -32.71 -9.55 -32.29
C GLY A 229 -32.16 -9.87 -33.68
N GLN A 230 -30.86 -9.65 -33.90
CA GLN A 230 -30.20 -10.12 -35.11
C GLN A 230 -29.90 -11.62 -34.99
N ALA A 231 -30.46 -12.43 -35.89
CA ALA A 231 -30.14 -13.85 -35.98
C ALA A 231 -28.65 -14.05 -36.30
N ARG A 232 -27.94 -14.81 -35.46
CA ARG A 232 -26.57 -15.29 -35.73
C ARG A 232 -26.65 -16.78 -36.09
N PRO A 233 -25.98 -17.25 -37.16
CA PRO A 233 -26.04 -18.65 -37.56
C PRO A 233 -25.30 -19.53 -36.56
N VAL A 234 -26.01 -20.44 -35.91
CA VAL A 234 -25.40 -21.53 -35.14
C VAL A 234 -24.79 -22.52 -36.13
N LYS A 235 -23.48 -22.76 -36.05
CA LYS A 235 -22.85 -23.86 -36.79
C LYS A 235 -23.33 -25.19 -36.21
N ALA A 236 -23.90 -26.05 -37.04
CA ALA A 236 -24.18 -27.42 -36.65
C ALA A 236 -22.88 -28.13 -36.25
N LEU A 237 -22.85 -28.70 -35.05
CA LEU A 237 -21.75 -29.54 -34.58
C LEU A 237 -21.85 -30.91 -35.25
N ASN A 238 -20.96 -31.18 -36.21
CA ASN A 238 -20.78 -32.52 -36.77
C ASN A 238 -20.17 -33.43 -35.69
N ALA A 239 -21.03 -34.10 -34.91
CA ALA A 239 -20.63 -35.04 -33.88
C ALA A 239 -20.05 -36.33 -34.49
N ASN A 240 -18.75 -36.32 -34.87
CA ASN A 240 -17.89 -37.51 -35.01
C ASN A 240 -16.39 -37.19 -35.28
N THR A 241 -15.76 -36.28 -34.52
CA THR A 241 -14.29 -36.20 -34.40
C THR A 241 -13.88 -35.57 -33.08
N TYR A 242 -13.26 -36.34 -32.18
CA TYR A 242 -12.56 -35.84 -31.01
C TYR A 242 -11.09 -35.53 -31.36
N GLU A 243 -10.87 -34.46 -32.13
CA GLU A 243 -9.57 -33.78 -32.19
C GLU A 243 -9.62 -32.60 -31.22
N MET A 244 -8.83 -32.59 -30.15
CA MET A 244 -8.63 -31.36 -29.36
C MET A 244 -7.71 -30.44 -30.17
N ARG A 245 -8.24 -29.31 -30.67
CA ARG A 245 -7.42 -28.32 -31.37
C ARG A 245 -6.94 -27.26 -30.40
N LEU A 246 -5.72 -26.77 -30.62
CA LEU A 246 -5.05 -25.75 -29.79
C LEU A 246 -5.71 -24.35 -29.86
N LEU A 247 -6.96 -24.27 -30.32
CA LEU A 247 -7.72 -23.04 -30.61
C LEU A 247 -9.24 -23.22 -30.42
N ASP A 248 -9.70 -24.37 -29.91
CA ASP A 248 -11.10 -24.55 -29.53
C ASP A 248 -11.36 -23.81 -28.19
N PRO A 249 -12.46 -23.07 -28.04
CA PRO A 249 -12.71 -22.25 -26.85
C PRO A 249 -12.94 -23.12 -25.60
N ALA A 250 -12.41 -22.67 -24.46
CA ALA A 250 -12.46 -23.41 -23.19
C ALA A 250 -13.88 -23.59 -22.63
N PHE A 251 -14.81 -22.71 -22.99
CA PHE A 251 -16.24 -22.93 -22.82
C PHE A 251 -16.96 -22.82 -24.18
N ASP A 252 -17.89 -23.74 -24.46
CA ASP A 252 -18.67 -23.72 -25.70
C ASP A 252 -19.83 -22.69 -25.66
N THR A 253 -20.45 -22.43 -26.81
CA THR A 253 -21.53 -21.44 -26.95
C THR A 253 -22.75 -21.74 -26.05
N THR A 254 -23.06 -23.01 -25.81
CA THR A 254 -24.13 -23.44 -24.89
C THR A 254 -23.74 -23.17 -23.45
N GLN A 255 -22.49 -23.45 -23.05
CA GLN A 255 -21.99 -23.14 -21.72
C GLN A 255 -21.96 -21.63 -21.44
N GLU A 256 -21.57 -20.80 -22.41
CA GLU A 256 -21.65 -19.34 -22.30
C GLU A 256 -23.10 -18.85 -22.11
N GLN A 257 -24.06 -19.39 -22.86
CA GLN A 257 -25.49 -19.10 -22.64
C GLN A 257 -25.98 -19.53 -21.25
N THR A 258 -25.47 -20.65 -20.72
CA THR A 258 -25.77 -21.05 -19.33
C THR A 258 -25.11 -20.12 -18.31
N PHE A 259 -23.90 -19.60 -18.56
CA PHE A 259 -23.27 -18.59 -17.69
C PHE A 259 -24.03 -17.25 -17.71
N GLU A 260 -24.50 -16.78 -18.88
CA GLU A 260 -25.40 -15.62 -18.97
C GLU A 260 -26.70 -15.87 -18.19
N THR A 261 -27.29 -17.06 -18.34
CA THR A 261 -28.49 -17.46 -17.60
C THR A 261 -28.26 -17.49 -16.09
N LEU A 262 -27.18 -18.12 -15.60
CA LEU A 262 -26.80 -18.14 -14.19
C LEU A 262 -26.58 -16.72 -13.65
N THR A 263 -25.91 -15.86 -14.42
CA THR A 263 -25.69 -14.45 -14.02
C THR A 263 -27.03 -13.71 -13.87
N SER A 264 -28.00 -13.95 -14.76
CA SER A 264 -29.36 -13.37 -14.66
C SER A 264 -30.18 -13.86 -13.45
N LYS A 265 -29.75 -14.92 -12.76
CA LYS A 265 -30.39 -15.46 -11.55
C LYS A 265 -29.73 -14.97 -10.25
N LEU A 266 -28.60 -14.28 -10.34
CA LEU A 266 -27.95 -13.66 -9.19
C LEU A 266 -28.68 -12.38 -8.76
N PRO A 267 -28.64 -12.02 -7.46
CA PRO A 267 -29.23 -10.77 -6.97
C PRO A 267 -28.49 -9.49 -7.44
N TYR A 268 -27.31 -9.63 -8.05
CA TYR A 268 -26.51 -8.57 -8.68
C TYR A 268 -25.57 -9.21 -9.72
N ASP A 269 -25.12 -8.45 -10.72
CA ASP A 269 -24.06 -8.89 -11.64
C ASP A 269 -22.69 -8.75 -10.93
N PRO A 270 -21.90 -9.83 -10.78
CA PRO A 270 -20.58 -9.77 -10.16
C PRO A 270 -19.63 -8.79 -10.85
N TRP A 271 -19.74 -8.63 -12.17
CA TRP A 271 -18.80 -7.85 -12.97
C TRP A 271 -19.19 -6.37 -13.09
N GLU A 272 -20.30 -5.93 -12.49
CA GLU A 272 -20.77 -4.54 -12.55
C GLU A 272 -19.76 -3.53 -11.94
N ILE A 273 -18.95 -3.97 -10.97
CA ILE A 273 -17.91 -3.15 -10.34
C ILE A 273 -16.81 -2.76 -11.35
N CYS A 274 -16.58 -3.57 -12.39
CA CYS A 274 -15.60 -3.26 -13.44
C CYS A 274 -15.97 -2.06 -14.30
N ASP A 275 -17.26 -1.73 -14.41
CA ASP A 275 -17.75 -0.62 -15.24
C ASP A 275 -17.84 0.71 -14.44
N SER A 276 -17.66 0.71 -13.10
CA SER A 276 -17.62 1.94 -12.30
C SER A 276 -16.96 1.80 -10.91
N PRO A 277 -15.94 2.61 -10.55
CA PRO A 277 -15.22 2.52 -9.28
C PRO A 277 -15.97 3.06 -8.05
N GLN A 278 -17.28 3.31 -8.13
CA GLN A 278 -18.07 3.91 -7.03
C GLN A 278 -19.14 2.99 -6.41
N LYS A 279 -19.27 1.74 -6.85
CA LYS A 279 -20.24 0.81 -6.24
C LYS A 279 -19.64 0.14 -4.99
N VAL A 280 -20.30 0.38 -3.85
CA VAL A 280 -19.95 -0.26 -2.56
C VAL A 280 -20.11 -1.77 -2.69
N LYS A 281 -19.09 -2.55 -2.31
CA LYS A 281 -19.18 -4.03 -2.25
C LYS A 281 -20.43 -4.43 -1.44
N PRO A 282 -21.38 -5.22 -2.00
CA PRO A 282 -22.55 -5.66 -1.24
C PRO A 282 -22.11 -6.47 -0.01
N VAL A 283 -22.65 -6.12 1.16
CA VAL A 283 -22.28 -6.77 2.42
C VAL A 283 -23.08 -8.06 2.60
N PHE A 284 -22.40 -9.20 2.43
CA PHE A 284 -23.02 -10.52 2.60
C PHE A 284 -23.23 -10.85 4.08
N VAL A 285 -24.49 -10.81 4.53
CA VAL A 285 -24.88 -11.27 5.88
C VAL A 285 -25.30 -12.74 5.78
N SER A 286 -24.30 -13.62 5.72
CA SER A 286 -24.44 -15.04 5.40
C SER A 286 -25.47 -15.75 6.30
N LYS A 287 -26.59 -16.22 5.75
CA LYS A 287 -27.69 -16.86 6.50
C LYS A 287 -27.43 -18.31 6.93
N LYS A 288 -26.16 -18.75 6.98
CA LYS A 288 -25.74 -20.14 7.24
C LYS A 288 -26.37 -20.77 8.49
N GLY A 289 -26.69 -19.99 9.53
CA GLY A 289 -27.37 -20.48 10.75
C GLY A 289 -28.86 -20.83 10.58
N SER A 290 -29.53 -20.38 9.51
CA SER A 290 -30.95 -20.65 9.26
C SER A 290 -31.20 -22.02 8.61
N ARG A 291 -30.20 -22.62 7.96
CA ARG A 291 -30.36 -23.86 7.18
C ARG A 291 -30.71 -25.09 8.02
N GLU A 292 -30.28 -25.13 9.29
CA GLU A 292 -30.49 -26.28 10.19
C GLU A 292 -31.92 -26.35 10.72
N THR A 293 -32.66 -25.24 10.75
CA THR A 293 -34.05 -25.16 11.24
C THR A 293 -35.09 -24.83 10.16
N ALA A 294 -34.66 -24.35 8.98
CA ALA A 294 -35.55 -24.12 7.85
C ALA A 294 -36.14 -25.45 7.33
N PRO A 295 -37.45 -25.51 7.02
CA PRO A 295 -38.04 -26.67 6.36
C PRO A 295 -37.46 -26.86 4.96
N LEU A 296 -37.54 -28.10 4.47
CA LEU A 296 -37.32 -28.42 3.06
C LEU A 296 -38.68 -28.31 2.35
N GLU A 297 -38.91 -27.22 1.64
CA GLU A 297 -40.08 -27.04 0.79
C GLU A 297 -39.77 -27.60 -0.60
N LEU A 298 -40.70 -28.38 -1.16
CA LEU A 298 -40.58 -28.97 -2.49
C LEU A 298 -41.89 -28.83 -3.26
N THR A 299 -41.81 -28.29 -4.46
CA THR A 299 -42.91 -28.11 -5.41
C THR A 299 -42.58 -28.79 -6.74
N SER A 300 -43.59 -29.32 -7.42
CA SER A 300 -43.44 -30.07 -8.69
C SER A 300 -44.79 -30.24 -9.38
N ASP A 301 -44.81 -30.41 -10.70
CA ASP A 301 -46.04 -30.68 -11.47
C ASP A 301 -46.68 -32.03 -11.06
N PHE A 302 -45.86 -33.05 -10.81
CA PHE A 302 -46.28 -34.39 -10.39
C PHE A 302 -45.37 -34.94 -9.28
N GLY A 303 -45.96 -35.54 -8.26
CA GLY A 303 -45.25 -36.23 -7.17
C GLY A 303 -45.89 -37.58 -6.85
N GLU A 304 -45.07 -38.61 -6.71
CA GLU A 304 -45.42 -39.97 -6.30
C GLU A 304 -44.59 -40.34 -5.08
N ILE A 305 -45.21 -40.90 -4.02
CA ILE A 305 -44.50 -41.24 -2.78
C ILE A 305 -44.79 -42.72 -2.45
N PHE A 306 -43.73 -43.53 -2.42
CA PHE A 306 -43.78 -44.94 -2.05
C PHE A 306 -43.47 -45.13 -0.57
N ASP A 307 -44.35 -45.87 0.11
CA ASP A 307 -44.30 -46.27 1.54
C ASP A 307 -44.03 -45.12 2.54
N ASN A 308 -44.28 -43.87 2.13
CA ASN A 308 -43.92 -42.65 2.84
C ASN A 308 -42.40 -42.48 3.10
N GLU A 309 -41.55 -43.25 2.40
CA GLU A 309 -40.09 -43.25 2.55
C GLU A 309 -39.38 -42.67 1.32
N ILE A 310 -39.86 -42.99 0.10
CA ILE A 310 -39.24 -42.61 -1.17
C ILE A 310 -40.21 -41.73 -1.98
N GLY A 311 -39.89 -40.44 -2.11
CA GLY A 311 -40.60 -39.49 -2.96
C GLY A 311 -39.94 -39.35 -4.34
N ARG A 312 -40.74 -39.34 -5.40
CA ARG A 312 -40.33 -39.10 -6.78
C ARG A 312 -41.15 -37.96 -7.37
N TYR A 313 -40.46 -36.92 -7.82
CA TYR A 313 -41.03 -35.66 -8.28
C TYR A 313 -40.60 -35.39 -9.73
N LEU A 314 -41.54 -34.92 -10.55
CA LEU A 314 -41.43 -34.84 -12.00
C LEU A 314 -42.09 -33.56 -12.52
N GLY A 315 -41.36 -32.81 -13.36
CA GLY A 315 -41.83 -31.56 -13.96
C GLY A 315 -41.68 -30.38 -13.00
N ASN A 316 -40.98 -29.34 -13.47
CA ASN A 316 -40.73 -28.07 -12.77
C ASN A 316 -40.42 -28.25 -11.27
N VAL A 317 -39.50 -29.16 -10.93
CA VAL A 317 -39.23 -29.50 -9.53
C VAL A 317 -38.37 -28.42 -8.91
N GLU A 318 -38.94 -27.67 -7.97
CA GLU A 318 -38.31 -26.61 -7.21
C GLU A 318 -38.13 -27.05 -5.75
N ILE A 319 -36.95 -26.79 -5.19
CA ILE A 319 -36.55 -27.22 -3.84
C ILE A 319 -35.93 -26.05 -3.09
N ASN A 320 -36.57 -25.65 -1.99
CA ASN A 320 -36.24 -24.46 -1.23
C ASN A 320 -35.93 -24.82 0.24
N ARG A 321 -34.80 -24.32 0.76
CA ARG A 321 -34.38 -24.52 2.16
C ARG A 321 -33.57 -23.33 2.66
N GLY A 322 -34.22 -22.40 3.35
CA GLY A 322 -33.59 -21.21 3.92
C GLY A 322 -33.11 -20.25 2.82
N ASP A 323 -31.80 -20.22 2.57
CA ASP A 323 -31.15 -19.47 1.49
C ASP A 323 -30.69 -20.35 0.32
N GLN A 324 -30.97 -21.66 0.35
CA GLN A 324 -30.72 -22.60 -0.74
C GLN A 324 -31.96 -22.71 -1.63
N HIS A 325 -31.77 -22.55 -2.95
CA HIS A 325 -32.79 -22.71 -3.99
C HIS A 325 -32.26 -23.67 -5.06
N SER A 326 -33.11 -24.53 -5.61
CA SER A 326 -32.73 -25.46 -6.69
C SER A 326 -33.90 -25.79 -7.61
N LEU A 327 -33.62 -25.95 -8.90
CA LEU A 327 -34.57 -26.34 -9.94
C LEU A 327 -34.06 -27.58 -10.68
N SER A 328 -34.95 -28.51 -11.04
CA SER A 328 -34.63 -29.66 -11.89
C SER A 328 -35.86 -30.24 -12.59
N HIS A 329 -35.67 -31.08 -13.61
CA HIS A 329 -36.77 -31.80 -14.26
C HIS A 329 -37.27 -33.00 -13.45
N ILE A 330 -36.40 -33.64 -12.67
CA ILE A 330 -36.68 -34.83 -11.86
C ILE A 330 -35.91 -34.74 -10.53
N ALA A 331 -36.60 -34.95 -9.41
CA ALA A 331 -35.96 -35.23 -8.11
C ALA A 331 -36.45 -36.56 -7.55
N ASN A 332 -35.52 -37.41 -7.09
CA ASN A 332 -35.85 -38.54 -6.22
C ASN A 332 -35.30 -38.24 -4.83
N TYR A 333 -36.12 -38.36 -3.80
CA TYR A 333 -35.76 -38.14 -2.40
C TYR A 333 -36.10 -39.37 -1.56
N ASP A 334 -35.08 -40.05 -1.03
CA ASP A 334 -35.21 -41.11 -0.04
C ASP A 334 -34.94 -40.52 1.34
N SER A 335 -35.97 -40.51 2.18
CA SER A 335 -35.94 -39.96 3.55
C SER A 335 -35.24 -40.85 4.58
N VAL A 336 -35.06 -42.14 4.28
CA VAL A 336 -34.40 -43.11 5.17
C VAL A 336 -32.88 -43.05 4.98
N SER A 337 -32.40 -43.06 3.73
CA SER A 337 -30.97 -42.85 3.43
C SER A 337 -30.55 -41.38 3.34
N GLN A 338 -31.53 -40.47 3.38
CA GLN A 338 -31.38 -39.02 3.20
C GLN A 338 -30.63 -38.67 1.90
N THR A 339 -30.95 -39.38 0.82
CA THR A 339 -30.40 -39.14 -0.52
C THR A 339 -31.36 -38.31 -1.37
N LEU A 340 -30.82 -37.33 -2.09
CA LEU A 340 -31.52 -36.47 -3.05
C LEU A 340 -30.79 -36.55 -4.39
N ASP A 341 -31.43 -37.15 -5.39
CA ASP A 341 -30.91 -37.33 -6.75
C ASP A 341 -31.71 -36.47 -7.75
N LEU A 342 -31.11 -35.34 -8.14
CA LEU A 342 -31.64 -34.36 -9.08
C LEU A 342 -31.11 -34.64 -10.50
N ASN A 343 -31.99 -34.67 -11.49
CA ASN A 343 -31.66 -35.02 -12.87
C ASN A 343 -32.42 -34.16 -13.89
N GLY A 344 -31.74 -33.81 -14.98
CA GLY A 344 -32.26 -32.93 -16.01
C GLY A 344 -32.15 -31.47 -15.57
N ASP A 345 -31.13 -30.80 -16.11
CA ASP A 345 -30.87 -29.36 -15.99
C ASP A 345 -31.01 -28.83 -14.55
N VAL A 346 -30.15 -29.36 -13.69
CA VAL A 346 -30.13 -29.03 -12.26
C VAL A 346 -29.48 -27.66 -12.08
N TYR A 347 -30.27 -26.66 -11.74
CA TYR A 347 -29.79 -25.38 -11.23
C TYR A 347 -29.80 -25.40 -9.70
N TYR A 348 -28.80 -24.78 -9.08
CA TYR A 348 -28.72 -24.57 -7.63
C TYR A 348 -28.10 -23.21 -7.34
N ASN A 349 -28.65 -22.45 -6.40
CA ASN A 349 -28.09 -21.18 -5.98
C ASN A 349 -28.23 -20.94 -4.48
N GLU A 350 -27.21 -20.27 -3.94
CA GLU A 350 -27.11 -19.76 -2.57
C GLU A 350 -26.37 -18.40 -2.60
N GLU A 351 -26.33 -17.67 -1.48
CA GLU A 351 -25.88 -16.26 -1.44
C GLU A 351 -24.45 -16.02 -1.99
N GLU A 352 -23.59 -17.04 -1.99
CA GLU A 352 -22.16 -16.97 -2.34
C GLU A 352 -21.80 -17.76 -3.62
N LEU A 353 -22.75 -18.51 -4.22
CA LEU A 353 -22.48 -19.48 -5.28
C LEU A 353 -23.73 -19.80 -6.13
N ALA A 354 -23.60 -19.75 -7.46
CA ALA A 354 -24.58 -20.27 -8.41
C ALA A 354 -23.99 -21.42 -9.24
N LEU A 355 -24.76 -22.49 -9.40
CA LEU A 355 -24.38 -23.74 -10.06
C LEU A 355 -25.43 -24.15 -11.10
N TYR A 356 -24.94 -24.77 -12.19
CA TYR A 356 -25.72 -25.60 -13.09
C TYR A 356 -25.02 -26.96 -13.24
N GLY A 357 -25.77 -28.03 -13.48
CA GLY A 357 -25.21 -29.33 -13.87
C GLY A 357 -26.25 -30.30 -14.43
N ARG A 358 -25.79 -31.29 -15.20
CA ARG A 358 -26.66 -32.28 -15.86
C ARG A 358 -27.39 -33.21 -14.86
N SER A 359 -26.73 -33.49 -13.75
CA SER A 359 -27.25 -34.30 -12.63
C SER A 359 -26.50 -33.95 -11.34
N ALA A 360 -27.21 -33.89 -10.22
CA ALA A 360 -26.63 -33.77 -8.88
C ALA A 360 -27.14 -34.90 -7.98
N SER A 361 -26.25 -35.52 -7.22
CA SER A 361 -26.57 -36.52 -6.20
C SER A 361 -26.07 -36.02 -4.86
N MET A 362 -26.90 -36.04 -3.82
CA MET A 362 -26.60 -35.43 -2.51
C MET A 362 -27.00 -36.38 -1.38
N LYS A 363 -26.18 -36.46 -0.34
CA LYS A 363 -26.48 -37.14 0.94
C LYS A 363 -26.59 -36.09 2.04
N LEU A 364 -27.81 -35.74 2.40
CA LEU A 364 -28.08 -34.63 3.32
C LEU A 364 -27.51 -34.89 4.73
N ALA A 365 -27.47 -36.15 5.16
CA ALA A 365 -26.92 -36.59 6.44
C ALA A 365 -25.39 -36.40 6.59
N SER A 366 -24.63 -36.20 5.50
CA SER A 366 -23.17 -36.18 5.52
C SER A 366 -22.52 -35.02 4.75
N ASP A 367 -23.31 -34.05 4.28
CA ASP A 367 -22.89 -32.96 3.38
C ASP A 367 -22.17 -33.45 2.09
N GLN A 368 -22.34 -34.73 1.72
CA GLN A 368 -21.69 -35.30 0.55
C GLN A 368 -22.50 -35.00 -0.71
N SER A 369 -21.85 -34.53 -1.77
CA SER A 369 -22.49 -34.35 -3.06
C SER A 369 -21.60 -34.71 -4.25
N LYS A 370 -22.24 -35.04 -5.36
CA LYS A 370 -21.61 -35.33 -6.64
C LYS A 370 -22.39 -34.68 -7.77
N LEU A 371 -21.81 -33.68 -8.40
CA LEU A 371 -22.39 -33.01 -9.57
C LEU A 371 -21.62 -33.45 -10.83
N ARG A 372 -22.33 -33.61 -11.95
CA ARG A 372 -21.74 -33.91 -13.26
C ARG A 372 -21.95 -32.75 -14.22
N ASP A 373 -20.95 -32.54 -15.07
CA ASP A 373 -20.95 -31.54 -16.15
C ASP A 373 -21.32 -30.16 -15.58
N ALA A 374 -20.65 -29.77 -14.49
CA ALA A 374 -21.03 -28.63 -13.67
C ALA A 374 -20.45 -27.32 -14.24
N LEU A 375 -21.26 -26.27 -14.24
CA LEU A 375 -20.86 -24.89 -14.46
C LEU A 375 -21.11 -24.11 -13.17
N PHE A 376 -20.23 -23.17 -12.83
CA PHE A 376 -20.31 -22.40 -11.58
C PHE A 376 -19.96 -20.93 -11.78
N ILE A 377 -20.59 -20.06 -10.98
CA ILE A 377 -20.23 -18.67 -10.76
C ILE A 377 -20.13 -18.44 -9.26
N SER A 378 -19.03 -17.86 -8.78
CA SER A 378 -18.87 -17.37 -7.41
C SER A 378 -18.87 -15.85 -7.42
N PRO A 379 -20.00 -15.21 -7.09
CA PRO A 379 -20.14 -13.75 -7.13
C PRO A 379 -19.14 -13.02 -6.24
N ALA A 380 -18.91 -13.53 -5.02
CA ALA A 380 -18.01 -12.93 -4.03
C ALA A 380 -16.53 -12.89 -4.45
N THR A 381 -16.13 -13.71 -5.43
CA THR A 381 -14.76 -13.74 -5.98
C THR A 381 -14.68 -13.25 -7.43
N HIS A 382 -15.82 -12.93 -8.06
CA HIS A 382 -15.96 -12.60 -9.48
C HIS A 382 -15.42 -13.68 -10.44
N LEU A 383 -15.48 -14.95 -10.02
CA LEU A 383 -15.00 -16.12 -10.77
C LEU A 383 -16.14 -16.91 -11.42
N ARG A 384 -15.88 -17.48 -12.59
CA ARG A 384 -16.72 -18.50 -13.23
C ARG A 384 -15.88 -19.68 -13.73
N GLY A 385 -16.49 -20.85 -13.90
CA GLY A 385 -15.81 -22.00 -14.47
C GLY A 385 -16.67 -23.23 -14.70
N SER A 386 -16.05 -24.27 -15.22
CA SER A 386 -16.62 -25.59 -15.48
C SER A 386 -15.84 -26.68 -14.75
N SER A 387 -16.50 -27.80 -14.47
CA SER A 387 -15.89 -29.00 -13.89
C SER A 387 -16.70 -30.24 -14.26
N LYS A 388 -16.09 -31.17 -15.00
CA LYS A 388 -16.77 -32.38 -15.52
C LYS A 388 -17.35 -33.27 -14.42
N VAL A 389 -16.68 -33.37 -13.27
CA VAL A 389 -17.25 -33.96 -12.05
C VAL A 389 -16.79 -33.18 -10.83
N VAL A 390 -17.73 -32.68 -10.04
CA VAL A 390 -17.49 -32.15 -8.69
C VAL A 390 -17.83 -33.24 -7.68
N TYR A 391 -16.93 -33.48 -6.73
CA TYR A 391 -17.16 -34.28 -5.53
C TYR A 391 -17.02 -33.37 -4.31
N ARG A 392 -18.03 -33.31 -3.46
CA ARG A 392 -17.95 -32.77 -2.10
C ARG A 392 -17.96 -33.98 -1.17
N ASP A 393 -16.83 -34.29 -0.54
CA ASP A 393 -16.72 -35.48 0.32
C ASP A 393 -17.09 -35.18 1.78
N SER A 394 -17.12 -33.89 2.13
CA SER A 394 -17.60 -33.35 3.41
C SER A 394 -17.94 -31.85 3.27
N LYS A 395 -18.47 -31.26 4.34
CA LYS A 395 -18.70 -29.80 4.50
C LYS A 395 -17.48 -28.92 4.21
N THR A 396 -16.25 -29.47 4.29
CA THR A 396 -14.99 -28.71 4.25
C THR A 396 -13.93 -29.26 3.27
N PHE A 397 -14.30 -30.24 2.43
CA PHE A 397 -13.39 -30.82 1.44
C PHE A 397 -14.11 -31.16 0.13
N SER A 398 -13.59 -30.60 -0.96
CA SER A 398 -14.09 -30.84 -2.31
C SER A 398 -12.96 -31.16 -3.29
N ARG A 399 -13.30 -31.97 -4.30
CA ARG A 399 -12.42 -32.40 -5.40
C ARG A 399 -13.14 -32.24 -6.72
N TYR A 400 -12.45 -31.67 -7.70
CA TYR A 400 -12.98 -31.34 -9.01
C TYR A 400 -12.11 -32.03 -10.05
N LYS A 401 -12.72 -32.52 -11.13
CA LYS A 401 -12.05 -33.20 -12.25
C LYS A 401 -12.32 -32.49 -13.56
N ASP A 402 -11.28 -32.34 -14.38
CA ASP A 402 -11.30 -31.63 -15.65
C ASP A 402 -11.96 -30.24 -15.48
N VAL A 403 -11.23 -29.34 -14.80
CA VAL A 403 -11.67 -27.98 -14.42
C VAL A 403 -11.15 -26.95 -15.40
N ALA A 404 -11.96 -25.97 -15.75
CA ALA A 404 -11.53 -24.73 -16.41
C ALA A 404 -12.18 -23.52 -15.71
N TYR A 405 -11.43 -22.46 -15.38
CA TYR A 405 -12.00 -21.28 -14.71
C TYR A 405 -11.34 -19.95 -15.13
N THR A 406 -12.08 -18.85 -14.98
CA THR A 406 -11.65 -17.49 -15.32
C THR A 406 -12.34 -16.45 -14.41
N SER A 407 -11.77 -15.24 -14.31
CA SER A 407 -12.47 -14.06 -13.79
C SER A 407 -13.13 -13.21 -14.88
N CYS A 408 -12.98 -13.57 -16.15
CA CYS A 408 -13.63 -12.87 -17.25
C CYS A 408 -15.14 -13.13 -17.26
N ARG A 409 -15.91 -12.06 -17.45
CA ARG A 409 -17.38 -12.08 -17.65
C ARG A 409 -17.82 -13.09 -18.74
N PRO A 410 -19.08 -13.57 -18.71
CA PRO A 410 -19.64 -14.37 -19.79
C PRO A 410 -19.43 -13.71 -21.17
N GLY A 411 -19.19 -14.54 -22.18
CA GLY A 411 -18.81 -14.14 -23.53
C GLY A 411 -17.34 -13.70 -23.69
N ASN A 412 -16.55 -13.61 -22.62
CA ASN A 412 -15.11 -13.31 -22.67
C ASN A 412 -14.29 -14.45 -22.04
N GLN A 413 -13.32 -14.99 -22.80
CA GLN A 413 -12.40 -16.06 -22.40
C GLN A 413 -10.94 -15.63 -22.58
N ASP A 414 -10.63 -14.36 -22.33
CA ASP A 414 -9.31 -13.78 -22.59
C ASP A 414 -8.18 -14.47 -21.84
N TRP A 415 -8.47 -15.02 -20.66
CA TRP A 415 -7.62 -16.00 -19.98
C TRP A 415 -8.48 -17.09 -19.34
N VAL A 416 -7.98 -18.32 -19.30
CA VAL A 416 -8.61 -19.46 -18.61
C VAL A 416 -7.53 -20.34 -17.98
N LEU A 417 -7.70 -20.72 -16.71
CA LEU A 417 -6.87 -21.73 -16.05
C LEU A 417 -7.57 -23.08 -16.11
N HIS A 418 -6.92 -24.05 -16.76
CA HIS A 418 -7.35 -25.43 -16.86
C HIS A 418 -6.57 -26.32 -15.88
N ALA A 419 -7.20 -27.34 -15.28
CA ALA A 419 -6.52 -28.30 -14.40
C ALA A 419 -7.20 -29.69 -14.38
N SER A 420 -6.39 -30.76 -14.38
CA SER A 420 -6.90 -32.15 -14.40
C SER A 420 -7.53 -32.61 -13.07
N GLU A 421 -6.97 -32.18 -11.93
CA GLU A 421 -7.50 -32.43 -10.59
C GLU A 421 -7.29 -31.16 -9.75
N LEU A 422 -8.37 -30.62 -9.17
CA LEU A 422 -8.34 -29.55 -8.17
C LEU A 422 -8.87 -30.13 -6.84
N LYS A 423 -8.28 -29.70 -5.72
CA LYS A 423 -8.76 -29.99 -4.36
C LYS A 423 -8.80 -28.71 -3.56
N LEU A 424 -9.87 -28.51 -2.80
CA LEU A 424 -10.01 -27.43 -1.82
C LEU A 424 -10.20 -28.05 -0.44
N ASN A 425 -9.53 -27.50 0.57
CA ASN A 425 -9.61 -27.96 1.95
C ASN A 425 -9.70 -26.76 2.90
N ASP A 426 -10.94 -26.44 3.27
CA ASP A 426 -11.31 -25.26 4.04
C ASP A 426 -10.78 -25.34 5.49
N VAL A 427 -10.59 -26.55 6.02
CA VAL A 427 -9.95 -26.76 7.35
C VAL A 427 -8.51 -26.28 7.32
N THR A 428 -7.77 -26.53 6.23
CA THR A 428 -6.34 -26.22 6.12
C THR A 428 -6.03 -24.89 5.42
N GLY A 429 -7.01 -24.28 4.76
CA GLY A 429 -6.85 -23.04 3.99
C GLY A 429 -6.10 -23.24 2.67
N LYS A 430 -6.20 -24.43 2.06
CA LYS A 430 -5.33 -24.83 0.94
C LYS A 430 -6.10 -25.36 -0.26
N GLY A 431 -5.87 -24.72 -1.39
CA GLY A 431 -6.11 -25.26 -2.72
C GLY A 431 -4.88 -26.02 -3.23
N ALA A 432 -5.12 -27.05 -4.03
CA ALA A 432 -4.09 -27.80 -4.73
C ALA A 432 -4.58 -28.28 -6.11
N VAL A 433 -3.82 -27.96 -7.17
CA VAL A 433 -4.11 -28.37 -8.56
C VAL A 433 -2.99 -29.25 -9.12
N LYS A 434 -3.35 -30.15 -10.04
CA LYS A 434 -2.41 -30.98 -10.82
C LYS A 434 -2.59 -30.81 -12.32
N ASN A 435 -1.45 -30.83 -13.02
CA ASN A 435 -1.35 -30.61 -14.47
C ASN A 435 -2.19 -29.39 -14.86
N ALA A 436 -1.88 -28.25 -14.26
CA ALA A 436 -2.59 -27.01 -14.49
C ALA A 436 -1.88 -26.20 -15.59
N TRP A 437 -2.63 -25.65 -16.54
CA TRP A 437 -2.12 -24.70 -17.52
C TRP A 437 -2.99 -23.45 -17.58
N VAL A 438 -2.34 -22.32 -17.86
CA VAL A 438 -3.03 -21.06 -18.12
C VAL A 438 -3.01 -20.80 -19.61
N GLU A 439 -4.19 -20.64 -20.17
CA GLU A 439 -4.45 -20.18 -21.52
C GLU A 439 -4.67 -18.66 -21.49
N PHE A 440 -4.14 -17.95 -22.49
CA PHE A 440 -4.40 -16.54 -22.73
C PHE A 440 -4.69 -16.35 -24.22
N LYS A 441 -5.88 -15.82 -24.56
CA LYS A 441 -6.36 -15.61 -25.94
C LYS A 441 -6.21 -16.86 -26.85
N GLY A 442 -6.55 -18.06 -26.34
CA GLY A 442 -6.41 -19.32 -27.08
C GLY A 442 -5.01 -19.96 -27.02
N VAL A 443 -4.02 -19.34 -26.38
CA VAL A 443 -2.63 -19.83 -26.36
C VAL A 443 -2.23 -20.27 -24.94
N PRO A 444 -1.75 -21.51 -24.73
CA PRO A 444 -1.20 -21.91 -23.43
C PRO A 444 0.12 -21.18 -23.15
N VAL A 445 0.13 -20.32 -22.12
CA VAL A 445 1.28 -19.46 -21.75
C VAL A 445 2.06 -19.97 -20.53
N PHE A 446 1.47 -20.83 -19.70
CA PHE A 446 2.11 -21.39 -18.51
C PHE A 446 1.60 -22.80 -18.23
N TYR A 447 2.45 -23.68 -17.73
CA TYR A 447 2.10 -25.03 -17.27
C TYR A 447 2.81 -25.34 -15.95
N THR A 448 2.13 -26.04 -15.05
CA THR A 448 2.71 -26.63 -13.85
C THR A 448 2.14 -28.04 -13.57
N PRO A 449 2.99 -29.04 -13.26
CA PRO A 449 2.50 -30.36 -12.87
C PRO A 449 1.78 -30.35 -11.51
N TYR A 450 2.13 -29.41 -10.62
CA TYR A 450 1.50 -29.23 -9.31
C TYR A 450 1.65 -27.78 -8.82
N LEU A 451 0.56 -27.19 -8.33
CA LEU A 451 0.56 -25.90 -7.63
C LEU A 451 -0.36 -25.99 -6.42
N SER A 452 0.04 -25.34 -5.33
CA SER A 452 -0.81 -25.13 -4.15
C SER A 452 -0.87 -23.64 -3.84
N PHE A 453 -2.04 -23.19 -3.42
CA PHE A 453 -2.38 -21.79 -3.19
C PHE A 453 -3.29 -21.68 -1.95
N PRO A 454 -3.38 -20.51 -1.30
CA PRO A 454 -4.24 -20.34 -0.14
C PRO A 454 -5.70 -20.12 -0.59
N THR A 455 -6.67 -20.60 0.19
CA THR A 455 -8.12 -20.38 -0.06
C THR A 455 -8.73 -19.23 0.76
N ASP A 456 -7.92 -18.66 1.65
CA ASP A 456 -8.21 -17.55 2.55
C ASP A 456 -6.88 -16.86 2.91
N ASP A 457 -6.85 -15.93 3.85
CA ASP A 457 -5.64 -15.14 4.16
C ASP A 457 -4.49 -15.93 4.84
N ARG A 458 -4.65 -17.24 5.06
CA ARG A 458 -3.61 -18.09 5.66
C ARG A 458 -2.41 -18.26 4.72
N ARG A 459 -1.24 -17.84 5.19
CA ARG A 459 0.03 -17.90 4.45
C ARG A 459 0.41 -19.34 4.07
N THR A 460 0.61 -19.63 2.77
CA THR A 460 1.02 -20.95 2.27
C THR A 460 2.39 -20.94 1.61
N THR A 461 3.21 -21.96 1.91
CA THR A 461 4.49 -22.22 1.26
C THR A 461 4.32 -22.60 -0.22
N GLY A 462 5.07 -21.96 -1.12
CA GLY A 462 5.00 -22.20 -2.56
C GLY A 462 5.85 -21.22 -3.38
N PHE A 463 5.85 -21.39 -4.70
CA PHE A 463 6.43 -20.39 -5.61
C PHE A 463 5.52 -19.17 -5.70
N LEU A 464 6.10 -17.98 -5.55
CA LEU A 464 5.47 -16.73 -5.94
C LEU A 464 5.69 -16.50 -7.46
N PRO A 465 4.87 -15.64 -8.10
CA PRO A 465 5.02 -15.35 -9.52
C PRO A 465 6.43 -14.85 -9.88
N PRO A 466 7.02 -15.30 -11.00
CA PRO A 466 8.32 -14.81 -11.41
C PRO A 466 8.23 -13.38 -11.95
N SER A 467 9.32 -12.60 -11.76
CA SER A 467 9.49 -11.34 -12.49
C SER A 467 10.51 -11.47 -13.61
N LEU A 468 10.25 -10.73 -14.70
CA LEU A 468 11.12 -10.60 -15.86
C LEU A 468 11.31 -9.11 -16.13
N HIS A 469 12.55 -8.67 -16.25
CA HIS A 469 12.87 -7.33 -16.73
C HIS A 469 14.17 -7.31 -17.51
N TYR A 470 14.38 -6.26 -18.30
CA TYR A 470 15.64 -6.00 -18.99
C TYR A 470 16.28 -4.72 -18.46
N THR A 471 17.59 -4.74 -18.23
CA THR A 471 18.38 -3.53 -18.01
C THR A 471 19.72 -3.60 -18.73
N GLN A 472 20.26 -2.45 -19.13
CA GLN A 472 21.54 -2.38 -19.82
C GLN A 472 22.75 -2.90 -19.00
N GLN A 473 22.69 -2.92 -17.66
CA GLN A 473 23.81 -3.35 -16.81
C GLN A 473 23.74 -4.79 -16.30
N ALA A 474 22.52 -5.35 -16.15
CA ALA A 474 22.30 -6.75 -15.74
C ALA A 474 21.92 -7.69 -16.90
N GLY A 475 21.47 -7.13 -18.03
CA GLY A 475 20.89 -7.88 -19.15
C GLY A 475 19.42 -8.19 -18.92
N VAL A 476 18.96 -9.34 -19.43
CA VAL A 476 17.66 -9.90 -19.04
C VAL A 476 17.81 -10.51 -17.65
N GLY A 477 16.93 -10.16 -16.74
CA GLY A 477 16.86 -10.70 -15.38
C GLY A 477 15.59 -11.52 -15.18
N ILE A 478 15.75 -12.77 -14.74
CA ILE A 478 14.66 -13.68 -14.36
C ILE A 478 14.74 -13.92 -12.85
N TYR A 479 13.63 -13.68 -12.15
CA TYR A 479 13.52 -13.74 -10.69
C TYR A 479 12.47 -14.79 -10.35
N THR A 480 12.81 -15.82 -9.56
CA THR A 480 11.89 -16.94 -9.26
C THR A 480 11.68 -17.11 -7.74
N PRO A 481 11.03 -16.16 -7.06
CA PRO A 481 10.85 -16.19 -5.60
C PRO A 481 10.06 -17.43 -5.13
N TYR A 482 10.63 -18.16 -4.17
CA TYR A 482 9.98 -19.24 -3.43
C TYR A 482 9.75 -18.81 -1.99
N TYR A 483 8.49 -18.75 -1.58
CA TYR A 483 8.08 -18.36 -0.23
C TYR A 483 7.87 -19.59 0.66
N TRP A 484 8.50 -19.57 1.83
CA TRP A 484 8.43 -20.60 2.85
C TRP A 484 7.82 -20.02 4.12
N ASN A 485 6.55 -20.32 4.37
CA ASN A 485 5.95 -20.17 5.69
C ASN A 485 6.52 -21.29 6.58
N ILE A 486 7.31 -20.90 7.58
CA ILE A 486 7.96 -21.83 8.52
C ILE A 486 7.09 -21.95 9.79
N ALA A 487 6.61 -20.82 10.30
CA ALA A 487 5.64 -20.71 11.39
C ALA A 487 4.84 -19.40 11.24
N PRO A 488 3.66 -19.26 11.89
CA PRO A 488 2.83 -18.05 11.80
C PRO A 488 3.57 -16.73 12.07
N ASN A 489 4.63 -16.79 12.89
CA ASN A 489 5.43 -15.64 13.31
C ASN A 489 6.83 -15.56 12.67
N TYR A 490 7.22 -16.43 11.73
CA TYR A 490 8.44 -16.26 10.94
C TYR A 490 8.42 -17.01 9.59
N ASP A 491 8.93 -16.33 8.55
CA ASP A 491 8.96 -16.84 7.18
C ASP A 491 10.26 -16.49 6.44
N ALA A 492 10.52 -17.20 5.35
CA ALA A 492 11.67 -16.96 4.48
C ALA A 492 11.25 -16.92 3.01
N THR A 493 11.83 -16.03 2.21
CA THR A 493 11.71 -16.02 0.75
C THR A 493 13.07 -16.24 0.12
N PHE A 494 13.23 -17.30 -0.66
CA PHE A 494 14.44 -17.54 -1.44
C PHE A 494 14.20 -17.09 -2.88
N THR A 495 15.02 -16.16 -3.37
CA THR A 495 14.86 -15.56 -4.70
C THR A 495 16.13 -15.77 -5.53
N PRO A 496 16.22 -16.88 -6.29
CA PRO A 496 17.16 -16.99 -7.39
C PRO A 496 16.90 -15.87 -8.41
N ARG A 497 17.98 -15.20 -8.82
CA ARG A 497 18.00 -14.08 -9.76
C ARG A 497 19.02 -14.40 -10.85
N TYR A 498 18.57 -14.91 -12.00
CA TYR A 498 19.43 -15.17 -13.15
C TYR A 498 19.53 -13.92 -14.01
N LEU A 499 20.73 -13.34 -14.10
CA LEU A 499 21.01 -12.09 -14.80
C LEU A 499 21.94 -12.38 -15.98
N THR A 500 21.47 -12.29 -17.23
CA THR A 500 22.23 -12.77 -18.41
C THR A 500 23.62 -12.16 -18.55
N ASN A 501 23.81 -10.91 -18.10
CA ASN A 501 25.09 -10.23 -18.22
C ASN A 501 25.93 -10.29 -16.92
N ARG A 502 25.51 -11.02 -15.88
CA ARG A 502 26.18 -11.07 -14.56
C ARG A 502 26.30 -12.46 -13.92
N GLY A 503 25.40 -13.40 -14.23
CA GLY A 503 25.36 -14.73 -13.63
C GLY A 503 24.16 -14.95 -12.69
N LEU A 504 24.22 -16.01 -11.88
CA LEU A 504 23.19 -16.37 -10.90
C LEU A 504 23.49 -15.74 -9.53
N LEU A 505 22.60 -14.86 -9.08
CA LEU A 505 22.59 -14.28 -7.74
C LEU A 505 21.50 -14.99 -6.91
N LEU A 506 21.82 -15.39 -5.68
CA LEU A 506 20.89 -15.99 -4.73
C LEU A 506 20.49 -14.95 -3.67
N GLY A 507 19.24 -14.52 -3.69
CA GLY A 507 18.64 -13.69 -2.64
C GLY A 507 17.93 -14.54 -1.57
N GLY A 508 17.96 -14.08 -0.33
CA GLY A 508 17.21 -14.65 0.79
C GLY A 508 16.71 -13.53 1.71
N ASP A 509 15.39 -13.47 1.90
CA ASP A 509 14.70 -12.51 2.76
C ASP A 509 13.98 -13.27 3.89
N PHE A 510 14.53 -13.24 5.10
CA PHE A 510 13.95 -13.87 6.31
C PHE A 510 13.27 -12.81 7.18
N ARG A 511 12.06 -13.10 7.70
CA ARG A 511 11.26 -12.17 8.52
C ARG A 511 10.78 -12.88 9.78
N TYR A 512 10.75 -12.15 10.90
CA TYR A 512 10.38 -12.70 12.21
C TYR A 512 9.62 -11.70 13.08
N LEU A 513 8.71 -12.23 13.88
CA LEU A 513 7.88 -11.54 14.87
C LEU A 513 7.87 -12.35 16.19
N THR A 514 7.92 -11.65 17.32
CA THR A 514 7.83 -12.19 18.69
C THR A 514 7.08 -11.19 19.57
N GLU A 515 6.78 -11.56 20.83
CA GLU A 515 6.02 -10.70 21.77
C GLU A 515 6.68 -9.34 22.05
N MET A 516 7.99 -9.21 21.79
CA MET A 516 8.74 -7.95 21.96
C MET A 516 9.39 -7.44 20.67
N THR A 517 9.56 -8.26 19.63
CA THR A 517 10.48 -7.94 18.51
C THR A 517 9.86 -8.23 17.15
N LYS A 518 10.01 -7.29 16.21
CA LYS A 518 9.80 -7.53 14.78
C LYS A 518 11.06 -7.22 13.99
N GLY A 519 11.36 -7.97 12.93
CA GLY A 519 12.56 -7.72 12.13
C GLY A 519 12.66 -8.53 10.86
N ALA A 520 13.67 -8.21 10.06
CA ALA A 520 14.03 -8.92 8.84
C ALA A 520 15.56 -9.03 8.69
N VAL A 521 16.00 -10.10 8.03
CA VAL A 521 17.37 -10.32 7.59
C VAL A 521 17.33 -10.56 6.10
N LYS A 522 17.97 -9.66 5.34
CA LYS A 522 18.14 -9.80 3.89
C LYS A 522 19.60 -10.13 3.57
N PHE A 523 19.80 -11.12 2.72
CA PHE A 523 21.10 -11.51 2.19
C PHE A 523 21.01 -11.72 0.68
N GLU A 524 22.00 -11.24 -0.06
CA GLU A 524 22.16 -11.51 -1.50
C GLU A 524 23.60 -11.95 -1.78
N TYR A 525 23.77 -13.02 -2.55
CA TYR A 525 25.08 -13.57 -2.90
C TYR A 525 25.17 -13.96 -4.38
N LEU A 526 26.07 -13.31 -5.12
CA LEU A 526 26.49 -13.64 -6.47
C LEU A 526 27.90 -14.25 -6.38
N PRO A 527 28.09 -15.57 -6.54
CA PRO A 527 29.39 -16.23 -6.31
C PRO A 527 30.49 -15.75 -7.27
N ASN A 528 30.13 -15.42 -8.51
CA ASN A 528 31.03 -14.90 -9.53
C ASN A 528 30.26 -13.99 -10.50
N ASP A 529 30.51 -12.68 -10.46
CA ASP A 529 30.04 -11.72 -11.46
C ASP A 529 30.78 -11.95 -12.79
N THR A 530 30.07 -12.32 -13.86
CA THR A 530 30.68 -12.70 -15.14
C THR A 530 31.44 -11.56 -15.85
N GLN A 531 31.25 -10.30 -15.45
CA GLN A 531 32.07 -9.18 -15.93
C GLN A 531 33.23 -8.92 -14.97
N LEU A 532 32.97 -8.88 -13.66
CA LEU A 532 33.95 -8.45 -12.65
C LEU A 532 34.82 -9.58 -12.07
N HIS A 533 34.56 -10.83 -12.44
CA HIS A 533 35.34 -12.03 -12.08
C HIS A 533 35.61 -12.18 -10.57
N LYS A 534 34.59 -11.87 -9.76
CA LYS A 534 34.65 -11.81 -8.29
C LYS A 534 33.29 -12.11 -7.66
N PRO A 535 33.23 -12.56 -6.39
CA PRO A 535 31.99 -12.61 -5.63
C PRO A 535 31.47 -11.20 -5.33
N ARG A 536 30.14 -11.06 -5.26
CA ARG A 536 29.44 -9.83 -4.86
C ARG A 536 28.29 -10.16 -3.93
N TYR A 537 28.05 -9.32 -2.93
CA TYR A 537 27.07 -9.61 -1.89
C TYR A 537 26.56 -8.36 -1.17
N LEU A 538 25.35 -8.50 -0.62
CA LEU A 538 24.69 -7.52 0.24
C LEU A 538 24.17 -8.24 1.48
N GLY A 539 24.31 -7.61 2.64
CA GLY A 539 23.67 -8.03 3.88
C GLY A 539 22.97 -6.84 4.53
N ALA A 540 21.71 -7.01 4.90
CA ALA A 540 20.92 -6.04 5.63
C ALA A 540 20.16 -6.71 6.79
N VAL A 541 20.11 -6.06 7.94
CA VAL A 541 19.40 -6.53 9.14
C VAL A 541 18.61 -5.39 9.72
N THR A 542 17.29 -5.52 9.75
CA THR A 542 16.38 -4.64 10.48
C THR A 542 15.79 -5.36 11.69
N ASN A 543 15.74 -4.68 12.82
CA ASN A 543 15.12 -5.17 14.05
C ASN A 543 14.55 -3.98 14.82
N GLN A 544 13.31 -4.13 15.29
CA GLN A 544 12.68 -3.22 16.24
C GLN A 544 12.23 -4.05 17.43
N THR A 545 12.78 -3.77 18.61
CA THR A 545 12.44 -4.45 19.86
C THR A 545 11.87 -3.47 20.87
N VAL A 546 10.72 -3.80 21.47
CA VAL A 546 10.09 -3.09 22.57
C VAL A 546 10.24 -3.96 23.82
N PHE A 547 11.26 -3.67 24.62
CA PHE A 547 11.54 -4.42 25.86
C PHE A 547 10.54 -4.09 26.98
N THR A 548 10.05 -2.85 27.00
CA THR A 548 8.93 -2.38 27.83
C THR A 548 8.22 -1.23 27.10
N PRO A 549 7.01 -0.80 27.50
CA PRO A 549 6.34 0.37 26.93
C PRO A 549 7.15 1.68 26.97
N HIS A 550 8.25 1.72 27.73
CA HIS A 550 9.16 2.85 27.82
C HIS A 550 10.58 2.57 27.29
N ILE A 551 10.94 1.33 26.96
CA ILE A 551 12.30 0.97 26.49
C ILE A 551 12.18 0.23 25.16
N SER A 552 12.70 0.84 24.11
CA SER A 552 12.76 0.24 22.77
C SER A 552 14.16 0.34 22.16
N SER A 553 14.41 -0.44 21.11
CA SER A 553 15.65 -0.45 20.35
C SER A 553 15.36 -0.63 18.86
N ASN A 554 16.07 0.11 18.02
CA ASN A 554 16.03 0.00 16.58
C ASN A 554 17.43 -0.34 16.07
N VAL A 555 17.54 -1.37 15.25
CA VAL A 555 18.79 -1.78 14.60
C VAL A 555 18.54 -1.86 13.10
N ASP A 556 19.40 -1.20 12.34
CA ASP A 556 19.34 -1.04 10.88
C ASP A 556 20.78 -1.13 10.35
N LEU A 557 21.27 -2.37 10.17
CA LEU A 557 22.64 -2.64 9.76
C LEU A 557 22.67 -3.03 8.30
N ASN A 558 23.48 -2.35 7.49
CA ASN A 558 23.54 -2.53 6.04
C ASN A 558 24.99 -2.55 5.55
N TYR A 559 25.35 -3.57 4.77
CA TYR A 559 26.69 -3.77 4.21
C TYR A 559 26.62 -4.24 2.76
N ILE A 560 27.49 -3.70 1.90
CA ILE A 560 27.67 -4.16 0.51
C ILE A 560 29.13 -4.48 0.18
N SER A 561 29.34 -5.44 -0.72
CA SER A 561 30.68 -5.90 -1.14
C SER A 561 31.47 -4.86 -1.95
N ASP A 562 30.80 -3.98 -2.70
CA ASP A 562 31.46 -2.93 -3.47
C ASP A 562 30.55 -1.73 -3.77
N LYS A 563 31.20 -0.62 -4.14
CA LYS A 563 30.60 0.69 -4.40
C LYS A 563 29.62 0.75 -5.58
N ASN A 564 29.56 -0.25 -6.46
CA ASN A 564 28.71 -0.23 -7.65
C ASN A 564 27.52 -1.22 -7.52
N TYR A 565 27.36 -1.88 -6.37
CA TYR A 565 26.36 -2.94 -6.16
C TYR A 565 24.94 -2.49 -6.56
N PHE A 566 24.45 -1.37 -6.01
CA PHE A 566 23.08 -0.92 -6.29
C PHE A 566 22.87 -0.46 -7.75
N SER A 567 23.89 0.15 -8.38
CA SER A 567 23.81 0.59 -9.78
C SER A 567 23.83 -0.55 -10.81
N GLU A 568 24.40 -1.70 -10.45
CA GLU A 568 24.56 -2.84 -11.37
C GLU A 568 23.64 -4.02 -11.06
N LEU A 569 23.30 -4.24 -9.78
CA LEU A 569 22.56 -5.40 -9.26
C LEU A 569 21.34 -5.02 -8.40
N GLY A 570 21.10 -3.74 -8.12
CA GLY A 570 19.91 -3.29 -7.37
C GLY A 570 18.61 -3.44 -8.17
N ASN A 571 17.45 -3.29 -7.52
CA ASN A 571 16.20 -3.14 -8.25
C ASN A 571 16.19 -1.77 -8.94
N ALA A 572 16.24 -1.78 -10.27
CA ALA A 572 16.22 -0.57 -11.08
C ALA A 572 15.02 0.35 -10.76
N LEU A 573 13.82 -0.19 -10.53
CA LEU A 573 12.61 0.59 -10.22
C LEU A 573 12.67 1.29 -8.86
N SER A 574 13.58 0.88 -7.96
CA SER A 574 13.74 1.44 -6.62
C SER A 574 15.20 1.77 -6.31
N LEU A 575 15.86 2.49 -7.21
CA LEU A 575 17.25 2.93 -7.02
C LEU A 575 17.41 3.86 -5.79
N PRO A 576 18.50 3.72 -5.02
CA PRO A 576 18.80 4.61 -3.91
C PRO A 576 19.35 5.96 -4.39
N ASN A 577 18.66 7.05 -4.07
CA ASN A 577 19.06 8.43 -4.39
C ASN A 577 20.16 8.99 -3.45
N PHE A 578 21.05 8.15 -2.92
CA PHE A 578 22.04 8.51 -1.90
C PHE A 578 23.45 8.00 -2.24
N SER A 579 24.47 8.76 -1.84
CA SER A 579 25.88 8.44 -2.08
C SER A 579 26.53 7.56 -1.02
N TYR A 580 25.84 7.33 0.11
CA TYR A 580 26.29 6.46 1.20
C TYR A 580 25.15 5.65 1.82
N LEU A 581 25.46 4.44 2.24
CA LEU A 581 24.63 3.50 2.99
C LEU A 581 24.89 3.72 4.49
N ARG A 582 23.82 3.76 5.30
CA ARG A 582 23.90 3.89 6.75
C ARG A 582 23.79 2.51 7.40
N SER A 583 24.59 2.30 8.45
CA SER A 583 24.35 1.29 9.48
C SER A 583 24.16 2.00 10.81
N ALA A 584 23.11 1.70 11.54
CA ALA A 584 22.85 2.29 12.84
C ALA A 584 22.21 1.30 13.82
N ALA A 585 22.41 1.59 15.10
CA ALA A 585 21.68 0.95 16.19
C ALA A 585 21.38 2.01 17.25
N ASP A 586 20.17 2.04 17.79
CA ASP A 586 19.82 2.87 18.95
C ASP A 586 18.98 2.12 19.97
N VAL A 587 19.09 2.56 21.23
CA VAL A 587 18.25 2.17 22.35
C VAL A 587 17.67 3.46 22.94
N SER A 588 16.35 3.51 23.10
CA SER A 588 15.64 4.67 23.61
C SER A 588 14.80 4.33 24.84
N TYR A 589 14.96 5.14 25.89
CA TYR A 589 14.04 5.21 27.02
C TYR A 589 13.16 6.45 26.90
N ILE A 590 11.85 6.27 26.75
CA ILE A 590 10.89 7.35 26.52
C ILE A 590 9.71 7.22 27.51
N ARG A 591 9.50 8.29 28.27
CA ARG A 591 8.38 8.48 29.20
C ARG A 591 7.89 9.93 29.09
N GLU A 592 6.69 10.22 29.60
CA GLU A 592 6.25 11.60 29.80
C GLU A 592 7.35 12.44 30.48
N GLY A 593 7.76 13.53 29.82
CA GLY A 593 8.80 14.45 30.28
C GLY A 593 10.26 13.95 30.22
N VAL A 594 10.54 12.71 29.78
CA VAL A 594 11.91 12.16 29.75
C VAL A 594 12.15 11.36 28.46
N SER A 595 13.16 11.75 27.69
CA SER A 595 13.64 10.98 26.54
C SER A 595 15.16 10.86 26.57
N LEU A 596 15.65 9.62 26.68
CA LEU A 596 17.06 9.25 26.64
C LEU A 596 17.28 8.34 25.44
N VAL A 597 18.16 8.71 24.51
CA VAL A 597 18.47 7.91 23.30
C VAL A 597 19.98 7.73 23.19
N ALA A 598 20.44 6.47 23.26
CA ALA A 598 21.82 6.10 22.96
C ALA A 598 21.88 5.48 21.55
N ARG A 599 22.77 5.96 20.69
CA ARG A 599 22.89 5.57 19.28
C ARG A 599 24.35 5.33 18.86
N ALA A 600 24.54 4.42 17.92
CA ALA A 600 25.75 4.27 17.11
C ALA A 600 25.41 4.47 15.62
N ASP A 601 26.25 5.18 14.88
CA ASP A 601 26.14 5.36 13.42
C ASP A 601 27.45 5.06 12.69
N ASN A 602 27.37 4.32 11.58
CA ASN A 602 28.43 4.06 10.62
C ASN A 602 27.92 4.29 9.18
N TYR A 603 28.83 4.66 8.28
CA TYR A 603 28.52 4.99 6.88
C TYR A 603 29.48 4.29 5.91
N GLN A 604 28.95 3.79 4.78
CA GLN A 604 29.71 3.16 3.69
C GLN A 604 29.36 3.83 2.36
N ALA A 605 30.33 4.22 1.53
CA ALA A 605 30.04 4.85 0.25
C ALA A 605 29.43 3.86 -0.76
N VAL A 606 28.36 4.26 -1.47
CA VAL A 606 27.68 3.46 -2.52
C VAL A 606 27.88 4.02 -3.92
N THR A 607 28.99 4.74 -4.12
CA THR A 607 29.41 5.22 -5.44
C THR A 607 30.93 5.28 -5.54
N SER A 608 31.42 5.09 -6.76
CA SER A 608 32.84 5.22 -7.13
C SER A 608 33.30 6.68 -7.19
N ALA A 609 32.37 7.64 -7.29
CA ALA A 609 32.70 9.08 -7.23
C ALA A 609 33.28 9.48 -5.85
N PRO A 610 34.16 10.51 -5.79
CA PRO A 610 34.71 11.03 -4.53
C PRO A 610 33.61 11.48 -3.56
N THR A 611 33.33 10.65 -2.56
CA THR A 611 32.27 10.87 -1.59
C THR A 611 32.88 11.21 -0.23
N VAL A 612 32.63 12.40 0.27
CA VAL A 612 32.96 12.76 1.66
C VAL A 612 31.93 12.05 2.55
N LEU A 613 32.40 11.12 3.39
CA LEU A 613 31.53 10.41 4.32
C LEU A 613 31.22 11.28 5.54
N PRO A 614 30.02 11.20 6.12
CA PRO A 614 29.75 11.79 7.43
C PRO A 614 30.64 11.16 8.51
N TYR A 615 30.87 11.91 9.60
CA TYR A 615 31.51 11.33 10.79
C TYR A 615 30.64 10.21 11.36
N ARG A 616 31.29 9.13 11.79
CA ARG A 616 30.67 8.11 12.63
C ARG A 616 30.39 8.69 14.00
N ARG A 617 29.25 8.34 14.60
CA ARG A 617 28.88 8.71 15.98
C ARG A 617 28.94 7.46 16.84
N LEU A 618 29.92 7.36 17.73
CA LEU A 618 30.29 6.12 18.40
C LEU A 618 30.71 6.33 19.88
N PRO A 619 29.76 6.52 20.81
CA PRO A 619 28.31 6.66 20.61
C PRO A 619 27.87 8.13 20.43
N GLN A 620 26.57 8.33 20.23
CA GLN A 620 25.82 9.55 20.55
C GLN A 620 24.82 9.19 21.68
N ILE A 621 24.70 10.04 22.70
CA ILE A 621 23.77 9.89 23.82
C ILE A 621 23.05 11.22 24.00
N ASN A 622 21.73 11.25 23.74
CA ASN A 622 20.90 12.44 23.88
C ASN A 622 19.97 12.26 25.08
N LEU A 623 19.89 13.25 25.97
CA LEU A 623 18.98 13.27 27.11
C LEU A 623 18.18 14.58 27.09
N ASN A 624 16.88 14.46 26.85
CA ASN A 624 15.92 15.55 26.86
C ASN A 624 14.99 15.41 28.07
N LEU A 625 14.88 16.47 28.88
CA LEU A 625 14.03 16.53 30.07
C LEU A 625 13.07 17.72 29.94
N ASN A 626 11.76 17.45 29.91
CA ASN A 626 10.71 18.45 29.67
C ASN A 626 9.65 18.39 30.78
N HIS A 627 9.18 19.55 31.27
CA HIS A 627 8.07 19.62 32.23
C HIS A 627 7.27 20.91 32.10
N SER A 628 5.94 20.79 32.11
CA SER A 628 4.98 21.90 31.97
C SER A 628 4.26 22.17 33.30
N PHE A 629 4.64 23.24 33.99
CA PHE A 629 4.02 23.68 35.23
C PHE A 629 2.70 24.40 34.94
N LYS A 630 1.58 23.74 35.28
CA LYS A 630 0.20 24.26 35.14
C LYS A 630 -0.17 25.20 36.29
N THR A 631 0.64 26.25 36.47
CA THR A 631 0.42 27.35 37.43
C THR A 631 -0.45 28.47 36.83
N VAL A 632 -0.77 29.52 37.61
CA VAL A 632 -1.57 30.68 37.16
C VAL A 632 -0.98 31.35 35.91
N VAL A 633 0.35 31.35 35.80
CA VAL A 633 1.08 31.55 34.56
C VAL A 633 1.58 30.16 34.11
N PRO A 634 1.38 29.74 32.84
CA PRO A 634 1.94 28.50 32.34
C PRO A 634 3.46 28.65 32.18
N ILE A 635 4.24 27.71 32.71
CA ILE A 635 5.71 27.74 32.61
C ILE A 635 6.19 26.37 32.14
N ASP A 636 6.83 26.34 30.97
CA ASP A 636 7.50 25.14 30.46
C ASP A 636 9.00 25.23 30.74
N VAL A 637 9.58 24.13 31.21
CA VAL A 637 11.03 23.98 31.41
C VAL A 637 11.50 22.78 30.60
N ALA A 638 12.50 22.99 29.74
CA ALA A 638 13.08 21.96 28.89
C ALA A 638 14.61 22.01 28.92
N THR A 639 15.26 20.86 29.03
CA THR A 639 16.73 20.73 28.99
C THR A 639 17.14 19.72 27.92
N GLU A 640 17.78 20.21 26.86
CA GLU A 640 18.37 19.39 25.80
C GLU A 640 19.85 19.09 26.15
N SER A 641 20.24 17.81 26.20
CA SER A 641 21.61 17.39 26.50
C SER A 641 22.13 16.38 25.48
N GLU A 642 23.41 16.44 25.15
CA GLU A 642 24.09 15.50 24.23
C GLU A 642 25.51 15.19 24.71
N SER A 643 25.93 13.93 24.57
CA SER A 643 27.32 13.49 24.57
C SER A 643 27.56 12.67 23.30
N VAL A 644 28.54 13.05 22.47
CA VAL A 644 28.81 12.34 21.21
C VAL A 644 30.29 12.28 20.88
N TYR A 645 30.79 11.09 20.54
CA TYR A 645 32.14 10.89 20.03
C TYR A 645 32.13 10.74 18.50
N PHE A 646 32.83 11.65 17.82
CA PHE A 646 32.94 11.70 16.37
C PHE A 646 34.23 11.04 15.87
N GLN A 647 34.08 10.07 14.95
CA GLN A 647 35.20 9.38 14.30
C GLN A 647 35.14 9.51 12.76
N HIS A 648 36.26 9.90 12.15
CA HIS A 648 36.51 9.86 10.70
C HIS A 648 37.93 9.32 10.43
N GLY A 649 38.19 8.84 9.21
CA GLY A 649 39.53 8.35 8.82
C GLY A 649 40.52 9.48 8.56
N ASP A 650 40.15 10.40 7.67
CA ASP A 650 41.03 11.48 7.15
C ASP A 650 40.88 12.84 7.85
N GLN A 651 40.13 12.92 8.97
CA GLN A 651 39.82 14.18 9.65
C GLN A 651 40.05 14.09 11.17
N VAL A 652 39.76 15.15 11.93
CA VAL A 652 40.05 15.24 13.36
C VAL A 652 38.92 14.61 14.17
N ASN A 653 39.23 13.55 14.93
CA ASN A 653 38.28 12.93 15.85
C ASN A 653 38.14 13.78 17.13
N GLY A 654 36.97 13.74 17.77
CA GLY A 654 36.75 14.44 19.04
C GLY A 654 35.41 14.11 19.68
N GLU A 655 35.31 14.39 20.97
CA GLU A 655 34.08 14.29 21.74
C GLU A 655 33.43 15.67 21.87
N ARG A 656 32.09 15.73 21.81
CA ARG A 656 31.27 16.92 22.08
C ARG A 656 30.33 16.62 23.23
N LEU A 657 30.36 17.46 24.26
CA LEU A 657 29.35 17.51 25.32
C LEU A 657 28.53 18.79 25.15
N ASN A 658 27.21 18.72 25.26
CA ASN A 658 26.32 19.87 25.17
C ASN A 658 25.21 19.78 26.22
N ILE A 659 24.86 20.93 26.81
CA ILE A 659 23.69 21.08 27.68
C ILE A 659 23.02 22.43 27.43
N LYS A 660 21.69 22.42 27.28
CA LYS A 660 20.86 23.60 26.99
C LYS A 660 19.56 23.54 27.83
N PRO A 661 19.60 23.96 29.11
CA PRO A 661 18.38 24.34 29.82
C PRO A 661 17.69 25.53 29.14
N SER A 662 16.37 25.53 29.21
CA SER A 662 15.50 26.57 28.67
C SER A 662 14.19 26.66 29.48
N VAL A 663 13.61 27.87 29.48
CA VAL A 663 12.32 28.18 30.10
C VAL A 663 11.50 28.99 29.11
N SER A 664 10.23 28.62 28.92
CA SER A 664 9.27 29.36 28.09
C SER A 664 7.94 29.57 28.80
N ILE A 665 7.24 30.65 28.43
CA ILE A 665 5.98 31.06 29.06
C ILE A 665 4.95 31.30 27.95
N PRO A 666 4.18 30.28 27.52
CA PRO A 666 3.25 30.41 26.41
C PRO A 666 1.94 31.10 26.82
N PHE A 667 1.81 32.40 26.54
CA PHE A 667 0.53 33.09 26.67
C PHE A 667 -0.27 32.91 25.38
N GLN A 668 -1.39 32.18 25.45
CA GLN A 668 -2.24 31.88 24.29
C GLN A 668 -3.71 32.22 24.56
N THR A 669 -4.37 32.79 23.56
CA THR A 669 -5.83 32.99 23.49
C THR A 669 -6.37 32.35 22.22
N ALA A 670 -7.68 32.45 21.96
CA ALA A 670 -8.28 32.01 20.71
C ALA A 670 -7.85 32.83 19.47
N SER A 671 -7.31 34.04 19.65
CA SER A 671 -7.01 34.98 18.55
C SER A 671 -5.57 35.52 18.54
N ALA A 672 -4.75 35.19 19.53
CA ALA A 672 -3.34 35.58 19.58
C ALA A 672 -2.49 34.63 20.44
N PHE A 673 -1.19 34.61 20.19
CA PHE A 673 -0.21 33.97 21.07
C PHE A 673 1.04 34.84 21.23
N ILE A 674 1.71 34.71 22.37
CA ILE A 674 3.03 35.29 22.64
C ILE A 674 3.80 34.39 23.60
N THR A 675 4.94 33.88 23.14
CA THR A 675 5.77 32.88 23.83
C THR A 675 7.21 33.41 23.94
N PRO A 676 7.52 34.21 24.99
CA PRO A 676 8.91 34.44 25.39
C PRO A 676 9.58 33.15 25.84
N LYS A 677 10.83 32.96 25.43
CA LYS A 677 11.68 31.84 25.80
C LYS A 677 13.12 32.31 26.03
N LEU A 678 13.74 31.77 27.08
CA LEU A 678 15.14 31.99 27.42
C LEU A 678 15.84 30.64 27.55
N SER A 679 16.96 30.46 26.86
CA SER A 679 17.81 29.26 26.95
C SER A 679 19.26 29.64 27.24
N LEU A 680 20.01 28.74 27.86
CA LEU A 680 21.46 28.90 28.07
C LEU A 680 22.17 27.65 27.55
N GLN A 681 22.75 27.73 26.35
CA GLN A 681 23.48 26.60 25.76
C GLN A 681 24.95 26.66 26.14
N HIS A 682 25.45 25.58 26.74
CA HIS A 682 26.87 25.32 26.96
C HIS A 682 27.31 24.10 26.14
N THR A 683 28.50 24.18 25.54
CA THR A 683 29.06 23.12 24.71
C THR A 683 30.57 23.04 24.92
N GLU A 684 31.09 21.85 25.21
CA GLU A 684 32.52 21.55 25.30
C GLU A 684 32.94 20.55 24.23
N TYR A 685 34.16 20.70 23.73
CA TYR A 685 34.78 19.82 22.75
C TYR A 685 36.13 19.31 23.28
N PHE A 686 36.39 18.01 23.14
CA PHE A 686 37.65 17.36 23.48
C PHE A 686 38.24 16.75 22.20
N LEU A 687 39.19 17.46 21.59
CA LEU A 687 39.72 17.12 20.26
C LEU A 687 40.99 16.29 20.36
N SER A 688 41.03 15.17 19.63
CA SER A 688 42.21 14.27 19.57
C SER A 688 43.47 14.92 19.01
N LYS A 689 43.31 15.98 18.21
CA LYS A 689 44.37 16.79 17.59
C LYS A 689 43.88 18.24 17.45
N GLN A 690 44.79 19.20 17.35
CA GLN A 690 44.43 20.60 17.09
C GLN A 690 43.73 20.71 15.72
N ALA A 691 42.50 21.24 15.69
CA ALA A 691 41.75 21.49 14.46
C ALA A 691 42.37 22.61 13.61
N VAL A 692 42.90 23.63 14.28
CA VAL A 692 43.64 24.75 13.71
C VAL A 692 44.95 24.89 14.48
N ALA A 693 46.07 25.06 13.77
CA ALA A 693 47.39 25.14 14.40
C ALA A 693 47.44 26.26 15.45
N GLY A 694 47.86 25.93 16.68
CA GLY A 694 47.90 26.85 17.81
C GLY A 694 46.58 27.00 18.60
N SER A 695 45.50 26.33 18.19
CA SER A 695 44.27 26.24 19.02
C SER A 695 44.43 25.20 20.13
N PRO A 696 43.77 25.39 21.30
CA PRO A 696 43.74 24.35 22.34
C PRO A 696 42.98 23.11 21.87
N GLY A 697 43.34 21.95 22.42
CA GLY A 697 42.62 20.69 22.18
C GLY A 697 41.22 20.65 22.82
N ASN A 698 41.02 21.41 23.90
CA ASN A 698 39.72 21.57 24.54
C ASN A 698 39.14 22.95 24.19
N ILE A 699 37.88 23.02 23.79
CA ILE A 699 37.20 24.27 23.39
C ILE A 699 35.83 24.34 24.07
N SER A 700 35.53 25.43 24.77
CA SER A 700 34.23 25.64 25.43
C SER A 700 33.48 26.87 24.90
N ARG A 701 32.17 26.69 24.65
CA ARG A 701 31.23 27.69 24.14
C ARG A 701 30.07 27.82 25.13
N THR A 702 29.64 29.04 25.41
CA THR A 702 28.45 29.32 26.23
C THR A 702 27.71 30.47 25.57
N LEU A 703 26.42 30.30 25.33
CA LEU A 703 25.57 31.25 24.62
C LEU A 703 24.20 31.35 25.32
N PRO A 704 23.81 32.52 25.86
CA PRO A 704 22.41 32.80 26.14
C PRO A 704 21.67 32.98 24.80
N ILE A 705 20.47 32.41 24.71
CA ILE A 705 19.58 32.49 23.56
C ILE A 705 18.24 33.03 24.07
N ALA A 706 17.81 34.18 23.56
CA ALA A 706 16.51 34.75 23.86
C ALA A 706 15.67 34.78 22.59
N SER A 707 14.48 34.17 22.65
CA SER A 707 13.52 34.10 21.54
C SER A 707 12.15 34.59 22.00
N LEU A 708 11.43 35.29 21.12
CA LEU A 708 10.08 35.76 21.36
C LEU A 708 9.26 35.52 20.09
N ASP A 709 8.43 34.50 20.14
CA ASP A 709 7.47 34.17 19.08
C ASP A 709 6.11 34.78 19.42
N SER A 710 5.46 35.44 18.47
CA SER A 710 4.11 35.95 18.64
C SER A 710 3.34 36.05 17.33
N GLY A 711 2.02 35.95 17.39
CA GLY A 711 1.18 35.99 16.21
C GLY A 711 -0.30 36.19 16.56
N MET A 712 -1.09 36.48 15.54
CA MET A 712 -2.53 36.72 15.65
C MET A 712 -3.30 35.92 14.60
N PHE A 713 -4.55 35.63 14.90
CA PHE A 713 -5.50 34.98 14.00
C PHE A 713 -6.67 35.93 13.77
N PHE A 714 -6.75 36.48 12.56
CA PHE A 714 -7.91 37.27 12.13
C PHE A 714 -8.77 36.43 11.19
N GLU A 715 -10.07 36.39 11.44
CA GLU A 715 -11.04 35.61 10.68
C GLU A 715 -12.13 36.50 10.09
N LYS A 716 -12.55 36.19 8.86
CA LYS A 716 -13.66 36.87 8.19
C LYS A 716 -14.40 35.92 7.26
N ASN A 717 -15.71 35.81 7.43
CA ASN A 717 -16.57 35.16 6.44
C ASN A 717 -16.65 36.02 5.17
N VAL A 718 -16.39 35.42 4.02
CA VAL A 718 -16.50 36.01 2.68
C VAL A 718 -17.33 35.10 1.79
N ASN A 719 -17.97 35.65 0.75
CA ASN A 719 -18.56 34.85 -0.32
C ASN A 719 -17.73 35.06 -1.58
N LEU A 720 -17.26 33.97 -2.19
CA LEU A 720 -16.42 34.00 -3.37
C LEU A 720 -16.92 32.94 -4.37
N GLY A 721 -17.30 33.39 -5.57
CA GLY A 721 -17.88 32.50 -6.59
C GLY A 721 -19.28 31.94 -6.25
N GLY A 722 -19.94 32.44 -5.20
CA GLY A 722 -21.21 31.91 -4.68
C GLY A 722 -21.02 31.08 -3.40
N SER A 723 -19.85 30.48 -3.19
CA SER A 723 -19.55 29.66 -2.01
C SER A 723 -19.20 30.51 -0.78
N PRO A 724 -19.69 30.15 0.42
CA PRO A 724 -19.21 30.72 1.67
C PRO A 724 -17.81 30.20 1.99
N MET A 725 -16.88 31.10 2.29
CA MET A 725 -15.52 30.78 2.68
C MET A 725 -15.12 31.55 3.94
N LEU A 726 -14.34 30.90 4.80
CA LEU A 726 -13.63 31.52 5.91
C LEU A 726 -12.27 32.02 5.38
N HIS A 727 -12.09 33.34 5.39
CA HIS A 727 -10.81 33.99 5.10
C HIS A 727 -10.04 34.18 6.41
N THR A 728 -8.86 33.57 6.51
CA THR A 728 -7.92 33.80 7.62
C THR A 728 -6.79 34.74 7.20
N LEU A 729 -6.31 35.52 8.17
CA LEU A 729 -5.09 36.31 8.05
C LEU A 729 -4.25 36.15 9.32
N GLU A 730 -3.05 35.63 9.13
CA GLU A 730 -2.16 35.06 10.15
C GLU A 730 -0.79 35.77 10.13
N PRO A 731 -0.67 37.00 10.69
CA PRO A 731 0.62 37.63 10.90
C PRO A 731 1.38 36.96 12.05
N ARG A 732 2.68 36.69 11.84
CA ARG A 732 3.61 36.16 12.86
C ARG A 732 4.91 36.96 12.89
N LEU A 733 5.39 37.24 14.08
CA LEU A 733 6.62 37.96 14.40
C LEU A 733 7.49 37.10 15.31
N PHE A 734 8.74 36.88 14.93
CA PHE A 734 9.69 36.11 15.73
C PHE A 734 11.00 36.89 15.92
N TYR A 735 11.24 37.38 17.13
CA TYR A 735 12.49 38.03 17.49
C TYR A 735 13.47 37.02 18.08
N LEU A 736 14.74 37.09 17.67
CA LEU A 736 15.80 36.20 18.13
C LEU A 736 17.08 36.98 18.43
N TYR A 737 17.62 36.77 19.63
CA TYR A 737 18.90 37.32 20.07
C TYR A 737 19.84 36.21 20.59
N ILE A 738 21.03 36.13 19.97
CA ILE A 738 22.14 35.25 20.35
C ILE A 738 23.44 36.06 20.17
N PRO A 739 24.26 36.28 21.21
CA PRO A 739 25.45 37.12 21.12
C PRO A 739 26.56 36.42 20.31
N TYR A 740 27.37 37.22 19.60
CA TYR A 740 28.53 36.70 18.87
C TYR A 740 29.58 36.11 19.81
N LYS A 741 29.93 34.84 19.56
CA LYS A 741 31.17 34.20 20.04
C LYS A 741 31.88 33.55 18.84
N ASP A 742 33.19 33.74 18.77
CA ASP A 742 34.03 33.13 17.73
C ASP A 742 33.99 31.60 17.86
N GLN A 743 33.78 30.94 16.72
CA GLN A 743 33.62 29.49 16.59
C GLN A 743 34.53 28.92 15.48
N ARG A 744 35.45 29.73 14.91
CA ARG A 744 36.31 29.35 13.78
C ARG A 744 37.35 28.25 14.12
N ASN A 745 37.61 28.02 15.40
CA ASN A 745 38.48 26.95 15.90
C ASN A 745 37.76 25.61 16.13
N ILE A 746 36.43 25.58 16.13
CA ILE A 746 35.64 24.36 16.25
C ILE A 746 35.54 23.71 14.85
N PRO A 747 35.81 22.39 14.68
CA PRO A 747 35.55 21.67 13.44
C PRO A 747 34.09 21.77 12.96
N LEU A 748 33.80 21.15 11.82
CA LEU A 748 32.43 20.79 11.42
C LEU A 748 32.37 19.26 11.44
N PHE A 749 31.52 18.71 12.31
CA PHE A 749 31.34 17.27 12.53
C PHE A 749 30.01 16.78 11.93
N ASP A 750 28.91 17.38 12.39
CA ASP A 750 27.54 17.09 11.93
C ASP A 750 26.82 18.35 11.41
N THR A 751 27.55 19.45 11.29
CA THR A 751 27.00 20.78 10.98
C THR A 751 26.91 21.06 9.48
N ALA A 752 25.69 21.37 9.03
CA ALA A 752 25.38 21.87 7.69
C ALA A 752 24.36 23.02 7.79
N GLN A 753 24.32 23.92 6.80
CA GLN A 753 23.29 24.97 6.76
C GLN A 753 21.95 24.39 6.31
N TYR A 754 20.86 24.73 7.00
CA TYR A 754 19.52 24.30 6.60
C TYR A 754 19.09 24.96 5.28
N ASP A 755 18.26 24.24 4.52
CA ASP A 755 17.53 24.83 3.39
C ASP A 755 16.56 25.91 3.90
N PHE A 756 16.56 27.05 3.22
CA PHE A 756 15.74 28.21 3.58
C PHE A 756 14.35 28.07 2.93
N VAL A 757 13.35 27.83 3.77
CA VAL A 757 11.92 27.63 3.45
C VAL A 757 11.09 28.42 4.47
N PHE A 758 9.78 28.61 4.28
CA PHE A 758 8.98 29.50 5.14
C PHE A 758 9.07 29.14 6.64
N ALA A 759 9.08 27.85 6.98
CA ALA A 759 9.26 27.39 8.36
C ALA A 759 10.65 27.71 8.96
N SER A 760 11.68 27.94 8.13
CA SER A 760 13.04 28.30 8.60
C SER A 760 13.13 29.74 9.13
N LEU A 761 12.11 30.59 8.89
CA LEU A 761 12.02 31.95 9.45
C LEU A 761 11.95 31.96 11.00
N PHE A 762 11.42 30.90 11.60
CA PHE A 762 11.09 30.84 13.04
C PHE A 762 12.09 29.98 13.86
N ARG A 763 13.25 29.63 13.29
CA ARG A 763 14.24 28.74 13.92
C ARG A 763 15.28 29.50 14.75
N GLU A 764 15.56 28.98 15.96
CA GLU A 764 16.64 29.49 16.83
C GLU A 764 18.05 29.33 16.22
N ASN A 765 18.25 28.35 15.33
CA ASN A 765 19.51 28.16 14.59
C ASN A 765 19.28 27.86 13.11
N ARG A 766 20.11 28.46 12.24
CA ARG A 766 20.12 28.23 10.78
C ARG A 766 20.98 27.03 10.33
N PHE A 767 21.69 26.41 11.27
CA PHE A 767 22.51 25.23 11.01
C PHE A 767 21.90 23.99 11.69
N ALA A 768 21.97 22.86 11.00
CA ALA A 768 21.90 21.53 11.60
C ALA A 768 23.17 21.27 12.43
N GLY A 769 23.14 20.29 13.32
CA GLY A 769 24.24 20.02 14.23
C GLY A 769 24.44 21.12 15.28
N LEU A 770 25.49 21.00 16.09
CA LEU A 770 25.79 21.96 17.15
C LEU A 770 27.15 22.65 17.00
N ASP A 771 27.93 22.39 15.95
CA ASP A 771 29.27 22.98 15.79
C ASP A 771 29.23 24.46 15.38
N ARG A 772 28.10 24.92 14.81
CA ARG A 772 27.80 26.33 14.57
C ARG A 772 26.43 26.68 15.15
N ILE A 773 26.42 27.57 16.14
CA ILE A 773 25.21 28.28 16.60
C ILE A 773 25.33 29.72 16.11
N GLN A 774 24.35 30.18 15.34
CA GLN A 774 24.35 31.51 14.74
C GLN A 774 24.44 32.65 15.76
N ASP A 775 25.13 33.73 15.39
CA ASP A 775 25.00 35.02 16.06
C ASP A 775 23.80 35.77 15.47
N ALA A 776 22.83 36.11 16.32
CA ALA A 776 21.54 36.64 15.91
C ALA A 776 21.18 37.91 16.68
N ASN A 777 20.65 38.88 15.94
CA ASN A 777 19.87 40.00 16.48
C ASN A 777 18.94 40.38 15.34
N GLN A 778 17.76 39.75 15.32
CA GLN A 778 16.92 39.69 14.12
C GLN A 778 15.44 39.62 14.46
N LEU A 779 14.61 40.13 13.55
CA LEU A 779 13.16 40.05 13.59
C LEU A 779 12.65 39.41 12.29
N SER A 780 12.18 38.17 12.38
CA SER A 780 11.44 37.52 11.30
C SER A 780 10.02 38.06 11.26
N VAL A 781 9.56 38.45 10.08
CA VAL A 781 8.22 39.00 9.82
C VAL A 781 7.55 38.14 8.75
N ALA A 782 6.37 37.64 9.06
CA ALA A 782 5.63 36.77 8.15
C ALA A 782 4.12 37.05 8.17
N LEU A 783 3.48 36.74 7.05
CA LEU A 783 2.04 36.82 6.85
C LEU A 783 1.57 35.59 6.08
N THR A 784 0.71 34.78 6.70
CA THR A 784 -0.05 33.73 6.01
C THR A 784 -1.49 34.19 5.83
N SER A 785 -2.15 33.77 4.75
CA SER A 785 -3.58 33.97 4.54
C SER A 785 -4.18 32.76 3.85
N ARG A 786 -5.37 32.34 4.29
CA ARG A 786 -6.04 31.14 3.78
C ARG A 786 -7.47 31.43 3.39
N LEU A 787 -7.97 30.70 2.39
CA LEU A 787 -9.40 30.57 2.10
C LEU A 787 -9.79 29.13 2.36
N VAL A 788 -10.63 28.92 3.38
CA VAL A 788 -11.17 27.61 3.75
C VAL A 788 -12.66 27.60 3.39
N ASP A 789 -13.10 26.60 2.64
CA ASP A 789 -14.51 26.41 2.31
C ASP A 789 -15.32 26.13 3.58
N SER A 790 -16.33 26.96 3.87
CA SER A 790 -17.07 26.91 5.13
C SER A 790 -18.03 25.70 5.24
N SER A 791 -18.27 24.97 4.15
CA SER A 791 -19.17 23.82 4.11
C SER A 791 -18.44 22.48 4.21
N THR A 792 -17.21 22.41 3.68
CA THR A 792 -16.38 21.19 3.62
C THR A 792 -15.16 21.23 4.55
N GLY A 793 -14.79 22.40 5.07
CA GLY A 793 -13.57 22.61 5.86
C GLY A 793 -12.28 22.52 5.04
N GLN A 794 -12.37 22.56 3.70
CA GLN A 794 -11.22 22.39 2.82
C GLN A 794 -10.46 23.71 2.58
N GLU A 795 -9.16 23.72 2.84
CA GLU A 795 -8.25 24.81 2.44
C GLU A 795 -8.16 24.85 0.90
N LYS A 796 -8.88 25.78 0.25
CA LYS A 796 -8.88 25.98 -1.21
C LYS A 796 -7.74 26.90 -1.67
N LEU A 797 -7.24 27.78 -0.80
CA LEU A 797 -6.05 28.59 -1.06
C LEU A 797 -5.30 28.86 0.24
N LYS A 798 -3.96 28.85 0.17
CA LYS A 798 -3.04 29.31 1.21
C LYS A 798 -1.87 30.03 0.56
N LEU A 799 -1.66 31.29 0.95
CA LEU A 799 -0.51 32.10 0.58
C LEU A 799 0.28 32.46 1.85
N SER A 800 1.58 32.21 1.86
CA SER A 800 2.50 32.56 2.95
C SER A 800 3.66 33.37 2.40
N ILE A 801 3.97 34.51 3.01
CA ILE A 801 5.11 35.36 2.63
C ILE A 801 5.88 35.81 3.88
N GLY A 802 7.21 35.85 3.82
CA GLY A 802 8.01 36.32 4.95
C GLY A 802 9.48 36.56 4.65
N ASP A 803 10.12 37.29 5.56
CA ASP A 803 11.52 37.74 5.51
C ASP A 803 12.09 37.86 6.94
N ILE A 804 13.42 37.96 7.07
CA ILE A 804 14.12 38.22 8.33
C ILE A 804 14.87 39.55 8.22
N LEU A 805 14.50 40.49 9.07
CA LEU A 805 15.21 41.75 9.24
C LEU A 805 16.38 41.54 10.21
N TYR A 806 17.60 41.88 9.78
CA TYR A 806 18.83 41.69 10.55
C TYR A 806 19.36 43.02 11.09
N PHE A 807 19.50 43.12 12.41
CA PHE A 807 20.05 44.30 13.09
C PHE A 807 21.58 44.23 13.27
N GLN A 808 22.23 43.13 12.88
CA GLN A 808 23.68 42.96 12.90
C GLN A 808 24.19 42.03 11.77
N ASP A 809 25.44 42.19 11.37
CA ASP A 809 26.14 41.25 10.48
C ASP A 809 26.23 39.85 11.11
N ARG A 810 26.06 38.80 10.31
CA ARG A 810 26.11 37.40 10.76
C ARG A 810 27.51 36.85 10.53
N LYS A 811 28.29 36.74 11.60
CA LYS A 811 29.73 36.42 11.59
C LYS A 811 30.01 34.94 11.80
N VAL A 812 29.05 34.17 12.31
CA VAL A 812 29.14 32.72 12.44
C VAL A 812 28.64 32.04 11.17
N THR A 813 29.57 31.38 10.47
CA THR A 813 29.33 30.76 9.17
C THR A 813 29.84 29.32 9.09
N ALA A 814 29.28 28.55 8.17
CA ALA A 814 29.74 27.20 7.81
C ALA A 814 30.70 27.29 6.61
N ASN A 815 31.88 27.88 6.84
CA ASN A 815 32.93 28.16 5.85
C ASN A 815 32.57 29.15 4.71
N THR A 816 31.41 29.80 4.76
CA THR A 816 31.05 30.92 3.88
C THR A 816 31.60 32.27 4.40
N PRO A 817 31.72 33.31 3.56
CA PRO A 817 32.03 34.67 4.00
C PRO A 817 31.00 35.23 4.98
N VAL A 818 31.41 36.20 5.81
CA VAL A 818 30.51 36.95 6.72
C VAL A 818 29.39 37.62 5.91
N GLU A 819 28.15 37.50 6.38
CA GLU A 819 26.98 38.05 5.69
C GLU A 819 26.58 39.40 6.29
N THR A 820 26.60 40.43 5.44
CA THR A 820 26.31 41.83 5.82
C THR A 820 25.01 42.35 5.21
N ASN A 821 24.08 41.46 4.85
CA ASN A 821 22.80 41.84 4.26
C ASN A 821 21.79 42.15 5.38
N PHE A 822 21.10 43.29 5.26
CA PHE A 822 20.10 43.77 6.23
C PHE A 822 18.79 42.98 6.23
N THR A 823 18.48 42.27 5.14
CA THR A 823 17.32 41.37 5.01
C THR A 823 17.79 39.97 4.65
N SER A 824 16.87 39.01 4.69
CA SER A 824 17.07 37.70 4.08
C SER A 824 16.55 37.70 2.62
N PRO A 825 16.65 36.57 1.91
CA PRO A 825 15.86 36.36 0.71
C PRO A 825 14.38 36.19 1.09
N ILE A 826 13.49 37.03 0.55
CA ILE A 826 12.05 36.92 0.78
C ILE A 826 11.56 35.56 0.26
N ILE A 827 10.84 34.83 1.10
CA ILE A 827 10.17 33.57 0.75
C ILE A 827 8.70 33.87 0.50
N ALA A 828 8.16 33.30 -0.59
CA ALA A 828 6.72 33.20 -0.82
C ALA A 828 6.34 31.75 -1.18
N GLU A 829 5.31 31.21 -0.53
CA GLU A 829 4.76 29.87 -0.76
C GLU A 829 3.25 30.00 -1.02
N LEU A 830 2.77 29.40 -2.11
CA LEU A 830 1.37 29.39 -2.55
C LEU A 830 0.94 27.95 -2.81
N SER A 831 -0.14 27.54 -2.15
CA SER A 831 -0.88 26.31 -2.45
C SER A 831 -2.32 26.69 -2.75
N SER A 832 -2.93 26.16 -3.81
CA SER A 832 -4.36 26.36 -4.08
C SER A 832 -4.97 25.22 -4.87
N GLN A 833 -6.18 24.81 -4.48
CA GLN A 833 -7.08 23.99 -5.26
C GLN A 833 -8.05 24.92 -6.00
N LEU A 834 -7.69 25.27 -7.25
CA LEU A 834 -8.43 26.23 -8.09
C LEU A 834 -9.80 25.68 -8.52
N THR A 835 -9.88 24.38 -8.75
CA THR A 835 -11.12 23.62 -8.96
C THR A 835 -10.96 22.27 -8.27
N ASP A 836 -12.04 21.49 -8.16
CA ASP A 836 -11.94 20.17 -7.52
C ASP A 836 -10.99 19.20 -8.25
N HIS A 837 -10.65 19.49 -9.52
CA HIS A 837 -9.71 18.73 -10.35
C HIS A 837 -8.34 19.40 -10.57
N ILE A 838 -8.22 20.72 -10.37
CA ILE A 838 -6.98 21.47 -10.63
C ILE A 838 -6.41 22.03 -9.33
N SER A 839 -5.17 21.67 -9.02
CA SER A 839 -4.39 22.28 -7.94
C SER A 839 -3.05 22.83 -8.44
N VAL A 840 -2.54 23.83 -7.73
CA VAL A 840 -1.32 24.57 -8.03
C VAL A 840 -0.50 24.69 -6.74
N ASP A 841 0.79 24.37 -6.85
CA ASP A 841 1.79 24.55 -5.82
C ASP A 841 2.91 25.45 -6.39
N THR A 842 3.32 26.47 -5.67
CA THR A 842 4.37 27.40 -6.09
C THR A 842 5.16 27.90 -4.90
N GLY A 843 6.49 27.95 -5.02
CA GLY A 843 7.39 28.45 -3.98
C GLY A 843 8.52 29.26 -4.60
N LEU A 844 8.78 30.46 -4.08
CA LEU A 844 9.79 31.39 -4.59
C LEU A 844 10.70 31.86 -3.46
N GLN A 845 12.00 31.94 -3.74
CA GLN A 845 13.00 32.56 -2.85
C GLN A 845 13.75 33.65 -3.61
N TRP A 846 13.52 34.92 -3.25
CA TRP A 846 14.03 36.10 -3.94
C TRP A 846 14.95 36.92 -3.03
N ASP A 847 16.22 37.05 -3.42
CA ASP A 847 17.17 37.90 -2.70
C ASP A 847 17.29 39.26 -3.41
N PRO A 848 16.86 40.37 -2.79
CA PRO A 848 16.97 41.72 -3.35
C PRO A 848 18.38 42.34 -3.17
N SER A 849 19.25 41.68 -2.40
CA SER A 849 20.39 42.29 -1.71
C SER A 849 21.75 41.62 -2.04
N VAL A 850 21.84 40.88 -3.13
CA VAL A 850 23.05 40.13 -3.48
C VAL A 850 24.11 41.08 -4.04
N LYS A 851 25.26 41.15 -3.38
CA LYS A 851 26.39 41.96 -3.83
C LYS A 851 27.18 41.22 -4.91
N ASP A 852 27.18 41.74 -6.13
CA ASP A 852 28.08 41.30 -7.19
C ASP A 852 29.53 41.56 -6.76
N THR A 853 30.31 40.48 -6.62
CA THR A 853 31.73 40.52 -6.23
C THR A 853 32.63 41.08 -7.32
N THR A 854 32.15 41.17 -8.56
CA THR A 854 32.87 41.66 -9.74
C THR A 854 32.71 43.17 -9.93
N GLN A 855 31.49 43.70 -9.75
CA GLN A 855 31.17 45.12 -9.95
C GLN A 855 30.91 45.88 -8.64
N GLY A 856 30.88 45.21 -7.48
CA GLY A 856 30.57 45.79 -6.16
C GLY A 856 29.12 46.24 -5.97
N LYS A 857 28.26 46.02 -6.99
CA LYS A 857 26.89 46.51 -7.08
C LYS A 857 25.90 45.49 -6.51
N TYR A 858 24.81 45.96 -5.90
CA TYR A 858 23.70 45.09 -5.53
C TYR A 858 22.86 44.70 -6.75
N ILE A 859 22.57 43.41 -6.87
CA ILE A 859 21.69 42.79 -7.87
C ILE A 859 20.59 42.01 -7.14
N SER A 860 19.38 42.05 -7.70
CA SER A 860 18.30 41.17 -7.26
C SER A 860 18.35 39.86 -8.05
N GLN A 861 18.16 38.72 -7.38
CA GLN A 861 18.12 37.42 -8.03
C GLN A 861 17.15 36.46 -7.34
N PHE A 862 16.53 35.57 -8.12
CA PHE A 862 15.91 34.38 -7.56
C PHE A 862 17.01 33.37 -7.19
N THR A 863 16.86 32.72 -6.04
CA THR A 863 17.76 31.66 -5.57
C THR A 863 17.08 30.30 -5.61
N ARG A 864 15.75 30.26 -5.46
CA ARG A 864 14.90 29.08 -5.69
C ARG A 864 13.57 29.47 -6.33
N GLY A 865 13.02 28.53 -7.08
CA GLY A 865 11.67 28.58 -7.64
C GLY A 865 11.11 27.18 -7.86
N LYS A 866 9.86 26.95 -7.47
CA LYS A 866 9.03 25.81 -7.83
C LYS A 866 7.72 26.38 -8.36
N ALA A 867 7.24 25.84 -9.47
CA ALA A 867 5.87 26.03 -9.93
C ALA A 867 5.37 24.71 -10.48
N ALA A 868 4.29 24.18 -9.92
CA ALA A 868 3.69 22.90 -10.29
C ALA A 868 2.18 23.04 -10.41
N ILE A 869 1.61 22.39 -11.44
CA ILE A 869 0.18 22.32 -11.72
C ILE A 869 -0.18 20.84 -11.84
N HIS A 870 -1.26 20.46 -11.17
CA HIS A 870 -1.75 19.10 -11.06
C HIS A 870 -3.22 19.06 -11.50
N PHE A 871 -3.51 18.31 -12.56
CA PHE A 871 -4.85 17.97 -13.02
C PHE A 871 -5.15 16.51 -12.66
N ILE A 872 -6.22 16.29 -11.90
CA ILE A 872 -6.69 14.96 -11.49
C ILE A 872 -8.22 14.95 -11.64
N ASN A 873 -8.74 14.33 -12.70
CA ASN A 873 -10.18 14.14 -12.86
C ASN A 873 -10.65 12.85 -12.19
N GLN A 874 -9.98 11.75 -12.53
CA GLN A 874 -10.19 10.40 -12.00
C GLN A 874 -8.83 9.74 -11.70
N PRO A 875 -8.76 8.59 -10.98
CA PRO A 875 -7.49 7.91 -10.67
C PRO A 875 -6.65 7.51 -11.92
N ASN A 876 -7.30 7.39 -13.08
CA ASN A 876 -6.70 7.10 -14.37
C ASN A 876 -6.54 8.35 -15.28
N GLU A 877 -7.05 9.52 -14.90
CA GLU A 877 -7.00 10.77 -15.67
C GLU A 877 -6.19 11.83 -14.92
N ILE A 878 -4.86 11.76 -15.07
CA ILE A 878 -3.87 12.54 -14.33
C ILE A 878 -2.89 13.21 -15.29
N ILE A 879 -2.69 14.53 -15.15
CA ILE A 879 -1.62 15.27 -15.82
C ILE A 879 -0.97 16.20 -14.80
N ASN A 880 0.35 16.08 -14.62
CA ASN A 880 1.16 16.96 -13.79
C ASN A 880 2.23 17.65 -14.63
N ALA A 881 2.41 18.95 -14.44
CA ALA A 881 3.50 19.71 -15.03
C ALA A 881 4.17 20.59 -13.97
N GLY A 882 5.49 20.47 -13.84
CA GLY A 882 6.30 21.17 -12.84
C GLY A 882 7.58 21.76 -13.43
N TYR A 883 7.99 22.90 -12.89
CA TYR A 883 9.26 23.56 -13.16
C TYR A 883 9.99 23.83 -11.84
N TYR A 884 11.27 23.48 -11.80
CA TYR A 884 12.12 23.58 -10.61
C TYR A 884 13.42 24.30 -10.95
N TYR A 885 13.70 25.35 -10.19
CA TYR A 885 14.89 26.17 -10.24
C TYR A 885 15.53 26.23 -8.84
N ARG A 886 16.81 25.90 -8.73
CA ARG A 886 17.62 26.08 -7.50
C ARG A 886 19.03 26.49 -7.90
N LYS A 887 19.40 27.73 -7.60
CA LYS A 887 20.76 28.22 -7.79
C LYS A 887 21.71 27.54 -6.81
N ASN A 888 22.92 27.20 -7.25
CA ASN A 888 24.00 26.75 -6.39
C ASN A 888 24.84 27.95 -5.93
N PRO A 889 24.85 28.33 -4.63
CA PRO A 889 25.54 29.54 -4.18
C PRO A 889 27.07 29.38 -4.08
N GLN A 890 27.63 28.16 -4.09
CA GLN A 890 29.08 27.95 -3.92
C GLN A 890 29.85 27.87 -5.26
N ILE A 891 29.15 27.83 -6.41
CA ILE A 891 29.75 27.69 -7.74
C ILE A 891 29.28 28.88 -8.62
N PRO A 892 30.14 29.90 -8.84
CA PRO A 892 29.74 31.12 -9.56
C PRO A 892 29.22 30.89 -10.98
N ASP A 893 29.79 29.90 -11.69
CA ASP A 893 29.59 29.67 -13.13
C ASP A 893 28.26 28.96 -13.46
N ARG A 894 27.35 28.79 -12.49
CA ARG A 894 26.05 28.10 -12.61
C ARG A 894 26.11 26.62 -13.07
N GLN A 895 27.29 26.03 -13.16
CA GLN A 895 27.49 24.67 -13.71
C GLN A 895 26.73 23.58 -12.94
N ASP A 896 26.38 23.82 -11.67
CA ASP A 896 25.57 22.92 -10.82
C ASP A 896 24.23 23.55 -10.38
N ASP A 897 23.68 24.52 -11.12
CA ASP A 897 22.30 25.00 -10.90
C ASP A 897 21.29 23.90 -11.28
N ILE A 898 20.29 23.63 -10.44
CA ILE A 898 19.18 22.76 -10.85
C ILE A 898 18.21 23.63 -11.66
N ILE A 899 18.12 23.36 -12.96
CA ILE A 899 17.11 23.93 -13.85
C ILE A 899 16.46 22.77 -14.59
N GLN A 900 15.22 22.44 -14.24
CA GLN A 900 14.53 21.26 -14.77
C GLN A 900 13.01 21.45 -14.90
N SER A 901 12.43 20.81 -15.91
CA SER A 901 10.99 20.54 -16.02
C SER A 901 10.70 19.08 -15.69
N ASP A 902 9.56 18.84 -15.07
CA ASP A 902 9.00 17.51 -14.79
C ASP A 902 7.58 17.45 -15.33
N VAL A 903 7.29 16.49 -16.20
CA VAL A 903 5.94 16.27 -16.72
C VAL A 903 5.59 14.80 -16.52
N SER A 904 4.45 14.50 -15.89
CA SER A 904 3.93 13.13 -15.79
C SER A 904 2.48 13.05 -16.20
N ALA A 905 2.09 11.93 -16.79
CA ALA A 905 0.71 11.65 -17.15
C ALA A 905 0.38 10.17 -16.92
N HIS A 906 -0.87 9.94 -16.52
CA HIS A 906 -1.58 8.68 -16.69
C HIS A 906 -2.91 9.05 -17.35
N TRP A 907 -3.20 8.49 -18.53
CA TRP A 907 -4.31 8.99 -19.35
C TRP A 907 -4.93 7.89 -20.24
N PRO A 908 -6.26 7.69 -20.23
CA PRO A 908 -6.94 6.73 -21.10
C PRO A 908 -7.01 7.25 -22.54
N ILE A 909 -6.85 6.36 -23.52
CA ILE A 909 -6.91 6.67 -24.95
C ILE A 909 -8.15 6.03 -25.59
N TYR A 910 -8.27 4.70 -25.54
CA TYR A 910 -9.31 3.94 -26.25
C TYR A 910 -9.30 2.47 -25.81
N ASP A 911 -10.47 1.80 -25.75
CA ASP A 911 -10.59 0.36 -25.47
C ASP A 911 -9.69 -0.10 -24.31
N ASP A 912 -9.94 0.42 -23.11
CA ASP A 912 -9.17 0.15 -21.88
C ASP A 912 -7.64 0.43 -21.95
N TRP A 913 -7.12 0.99 -23.05
CA TRP A 913 -5.72 1.37 -23.16
C TRP A 913 -5.47 2.74 -22.52
N SER A 914 -4.51 2.79 -21.60
CA SER A 914 -3.93 4.01 -21.06
C SER A 914 -2.47 4.17 -21.48
N VAL A 915 -2.02 5.41 -21.60
CA VAL A 915 -0.59 5.75 -21.61
C VAL A 915 -0.16 6.20 -20.23
N VAL A 916 1.05 5.80 -19.84
CA VAL A 916 1.64 6.14 -18.54
C VAL A 916 3.08 6.59 -18.73
N GLY A 917 3.48 7.70 -18.11
CA GLY A 917 4.82 8.24 -18.30
C GLY A 917 5.19 9.40 -17.40
N ARG A 918 6.51 9.65 -17.32
CA ARG A 918 7.13 10.81 -16.70
C ARG A 918 8.37 11.21 -17.49
N TRP A 919 8.63 12.51 -17.61
CA TRP A 919 9.84 13.05 -18.23
C TRP A 919 10.39 14.19 -17.38
N GLN A 920 11.56 13.95 -16.77
CA GLN A 920 12.34 14.91 -15.99
C GLN A 920 13.54 15.37 -16.82
N TYR A 921 13.44 16.57 -17.39
CA TYR A 921 14.42 17.14 -18.32
C TYR A 921 15.20 18.28 -17.66
N SER A 922 16.53 18.23 -17.73
CA SER A 922 17.39 19.31 -17.26
C SER A 922 17.73 20.25 -18.41
N MET A 923 17.30 21.50 -18.25
CA MET A 923 17.56 22.58 -19.21
C MET A 923 19.00 23.08 -19.14
N LEU A 924 19.65 23.02 -17.97
CA LEU A 924 21.06 23.39 -17.82
C LEU A 924 21.98 22.45 -18.62
N TYR A 925 21.77 21.15 -18.48
CA TYR A 925 22.59 20.12 -19.13
C TYR A 925 22.06 19.67 -20.50
N ASN A 926 20.97 20.30 -20.97
CA ASN A 926 20.25 19.96 -22.21
C ASN A 926 20.03 18.44 -22.39
N ARG A 927 19.60 17.74 -21.32
CA ARG A 927 19.43 16.28 -21.30
C ARG A 927 18.29 15.83 -20.38
N THR A 928 17.68 14.70 -20.71
CA THR A 928 16.85 13.93 -19.77
C THR A 928 17.71 13.46 -18.59
N GLN A 929 17.23 13.63 -17.37
CA GLN A 929 17.85 13.07 -16.15
C GLN A 929 17.17 11.75 -15.78
N GLU A 930 15.83 11.72 -15.87
CA GLU A 930 15.02 10.52 -15.81
C GLU A 930 13.80 10.64 -16.73
N GLY A 931 13.33 9.53 -17.28
CA GLY A 931 11.99 9.45 -17.83
C GLY A 931 11.56 8.01 -18.09
N PHE A 932 10.26 7.75 -18.03
CA PHE A 932 9.64 6.53 -18.51
C PHE A 932 8.44 6.85 -19.39
N PHE A 933 8.18 5.94 -20.32
CA PHE A 933 6.96 5.93 -21.13
C PHE A 933 6.54 4.48 -21.33
N GLY A 934 5.24 4.24 -21.33
CA GLY A 934 4.69 2.93 -21.59
C GLY A 934 3.19 2.95 -21.86
N VAL A 935 2.70 1.76 -22.15
CA VAL A 935 1.29 1.47 -22.41
C VAL A 935 0.77 0.48 -21.41
N GLU A 936 -0.49 0.64 -21.10
CA GLU A 936 -1.26 -0.16 -20.17
C GLU A 936 -2.59 -0.54 -20.83
N LYS A 937 -3.03 -1.78 -20.68
CA LYS A 937 -4.43 -2.16 -20.90
C LYS A 937 -4.93 -2.83 -19.62
N GLU A 938 -5.92 -2.25 -18.96
CA GLU A 938 -6.54 -2.81 -17.76
C GLU A 938 -8.04 -2.97 -17.99
N ASN A 939 -8.50 -4.22 -18.14
CA ASN A 939 -9.92 -4.52 -18.19
C ASN A 939 -10.39 -5.22 -16.90
N CYS A 940 -11.62 -5.71 -16.91
CA CYS A 940 -12.26 -6.37 -15.77
C CYS A 940 -11.50 -7.61 -15.23
N CYS A 941 -10.86 -8.41 -16.10
CA CYS A 941 -10.27 -9.70 -15.72
C CYS A 941 -8.75 -9.82 -15.92
N TRP A 942 -8.12 -8.93 -16.69
CA TRP A 942 -6.66 -8.87 -16.79
C TRP A 942 -6.11 -7.45 -16.99
N ARG A 943 -4.85 -7.30 -16.60
CA ARG A 943 -4.06 -6.07 -16.68
C ARG A 943 -2.71 -6.37 -17.31
N PHE A 944 -2.29 -5.55 -18.27
CA PHE A 944 -1.01 -5.67 -18.97
C PHE A 944 -0.33 -4.31 -19.02
N ARG A 945 0.95 -4.25 -18.68
CA ARG A 945 1.76 -3.03 -18.68
C ARG A 945 3.14 -3.31 -19.27
N VAL A 946 3.62 -2.41 -20.12
CA VAL A 946 5.02 -2.38 -20.56
C VAL A 946 5.52 -0.94 -20.48
N ILE A 947 6.56 -0.71 -19.69
CA ILE A 947 7.26 0.59 -19.61
C ILE A 947 8.71 0.46 -20.05
N GLY A 948 9.15 1.39 -20.89
CA GLY A 948 10.57 1.70 -21.10
C GLY A 948 10.99 2.85 -20.20
N ARG A 949 12.13 2.73 -19.51
CA ARG A 949 12.66 3.78 -18.62
C ARG A 949 14.13 4.06 -18.90
N HIS A 950 14.46 5.35 -18.91
CA HIS A 950 15.79 5.93 -19.00
C HIS A 950 16.10 6.64 -17.68
N TYR A 951 17.25 6.37 -17.06
CA TYR A 951 17.65 6.97 -15.79
C TYR A 951 19.17 7.07 -15.66
N LEU A 952 19.66 7.99 -14.82
CA LEU A 952 21.06 8.01 -14.43
C LEU A 952 21.30 6.97 -13.31
N SER A 953 22.13 5.97 -13.62
CA SER A 953 22.39 4.82 -12.75
C SER A 953 23.48 5.04 -11.70
N SER A 954 24.43 5.91 -12.02
CA SER A 954 25.69 6.11 -11.28
C SER A 954 26.38 7.37 -11.79
N ILE A 955 27.33 7.90 -11.01
CA ILE A 955 28.17 9.03 -11.40
C ILE A 955 29.61 8.51 -11.60
N VAL A 956 30.19 8.80 -12.75
CA VAL A 956 31.54 8.40 -13.14
C VAL A 956 32.36 9.65 -13.40
N ASN A 957 33.54 9.74 -12.78
CA ASN A 957 34.52 10.76 -13.15
C ASN A 957 35.21 10.31 -14.43
N ASP A 958 34.83 10.88 -15.58
CA ASP A 958 35.59 10.70 -16.81
C ASP A 958 36.87 11.54 -16.76
N THR A 959 38.02 10.90 -16.97
CA THR A 959 39.32 11.55 -17.08
C THR A 959 39.71 11.88 -18.53
N GLY A 960 38.91 11.43 -19.52
CA GLY A 960 39.16 11.66 -20.95
C GLY A 960 38.87 13.09 -21.41
N LEU A 961 37.86 13.76 -20.83
CA LEU A 961 37.48 15.13 -21.18
C LEU A 961 38.28 16.19 -20.39
N VAL A 962 39.59 16.24 -20.63
CA VAL A 962 40.40 17.41 -20.29
C VAL A 962 40.06 18.54 -21.25
N ALA A 963 39.18 19.45 -20.83
CA ALA A 963 39.00 20.73 -21.51
C ALA A 963 40.36 21.46 -21.54
N ALA A 964 40.79 21.93 -22.72
CA ALA A 964 42.16 22.35 -22.97
C ALA A 964 42.59 23.55 -22.08
N GLY A 965 43.21 23.25 -20.94
CA GLY A 965 43.69 24.22 -19.95
C GLY A 965 43.18 24.01 -18.52
N THR A 966 42.14 23.20 -18.28
CA THR A 966 41.59 22.99 -16.92
C THR A 966 41.62 21.53 -16.48
N ASN A 967 42.30 21.28 -15.35
CA ASN A 967 42.32 19.97 -14.67
C ASN A 967 41.04 19.75 -13.83
N GLN A 968 39.86 19.89 -14.44
CA GLN A 968 38.57 19.61 -13.83
C GLN A 968 37.98 18.33 -14.41
N SER A 969 37.95 17.26 -13.62
CA SER A 969 37.21 16.03 -13.98
C SER A 969 35.71 16.32 -13.87
N ILE A 970 35.02 16.45 -15.01
CA ILE A 970 33.56 16.61 -15.03
C ILE A 970 32.93 15.27 -14.66
N ALA A 971 32.19 15.25 -13.55
CA ALA A 971 31.50 14.05 -13.08
C ALA A 971 30.26 13.78 -13.97
N GLN A 972 30.33 12.79 -14.84
CA GLN A 972 29.25 12.46 -15.76
C GLN A 972 28.31 11.40 -15.19
N GLY A 973 27.01 11.62 -15.34
CA GLY A 973 25.99 10.62 -15.01
C GLY A 973 25.96 9.52 -16.08
N LYS A 974 26.22 8.27 -15.67
CA LYS A 974 26.09 7.10 -16.55
C LYS A 974 24.62 6.75 -16.71
N ALA A 975 24.04 7.15 -17.84
CA ALA A 975 22.69 6.77 -18.22
C ALA A 975 22.54 5.24 -18.38
N GLN A 976 21.33 4.76 -18.14
CA GLN A 976 20.94 3.36 -18.26
C GLN A 976 19.50 3.28 -18.74
N ASN A 977 19.27 2.38 -19.70
CA ASN A 977 17.94 2.03 -20.15
C ASN A 977 17.49 0.70 -19.52
N GLY A 978 16.18 0.56 -19.30
CA GLY A 978 15.54 -0.70 -18.93
C GLY A 978 14.12 -0.81 -19.49
N ILE A 979 13.62 -2.03 -19.58
CA ILE A 979 12.26 -2.37 -20.00
C ILE A 979 11.66 -3.27 -18.92
N PHE A 980 10.48 -2.92 -18.45
CA PHE A 980 9.78 -3.61 -17.36
C PHE A 980 8.37 -3.98 -17.84
N PHE A 981 7.93 -5.18 -17.48
CA PHE A 981 6.63 -5.72 -17.87
C PHE A 981 5.87 -6.21 -16.64
N GLN A 982 4.54 -6.15 -16.72
CA GLN A 982 3.60 -6.73 -15.78
C GLN A 982 2.45 -7.34 -16.59
N ILE A 983 2.10 -8.60 -16.33
CA ILE A 983 0.83 -9.19 -16.76
C ILE A 983 0.14 -9.79 -15.55
N GLU A 984 -1.12 -9.47 -15.36
CA GLU A 984 -1.85 -9.78 -14.15
C GLU A 984 -3.25 -10.26 -14.48
N LEU A 985 -3.55 -11.47 -14.00
CA LEU A 985 -4.81 -12.15 -14.19
C LEU A 985 -5.59 -11.94 -12.89
N LYS A 986 -6.54 -11.00 -12.92
CA LYS A 986 -7.30 -10.57 -11.74
C LYS A 986 -8.05 -11.78 -11.17
N GLY A 987 -7.99 -12.00 -9.85
CA GLY A 987 -8.53 -13.23 -9.23
C GLY A 987 -7.66 -14.48 -9.38
N LEU A 988 -6.45 -14.37 -9.92
CA LEU A 988 -5.42 -15.42 -9.92
C LEU A 988 -4.08 -14.89 -9.42
N THR A 989 -3.32 -14.15 -10.24
CA THR A 989 -1.98 -13.67 -9.87
C THR A 989 -1.37 -12.65 -10.83
N GLY A 990 -0.38 -11.89 -10.37
CA GLY A 990 0.42 -10.94 -11.15
C GLY A 990 1.85 -11.44 -11.41
N ILE A 991 2.23 -11.59 -12.68
CA ILE A 991 3.54 -11.99 -13.18
C ILE A 991 4.30 -10.73 -13.67
N GLY A 992 5.61 -10.65 -13.44
CA GLY A 992 6.41 -9.47 -13.79
C GLY A 992 6.72 -8.56 -12.60
N GLU A 993 7.10 -7.31 -12.88
CA GLU A 993 7.40 -6.31 -11.84
C GLU A 993 6.11 -5.59 -11.39
N ARG A 994 6.00 -5.28 -10.09
CA ARG A 994 4.83 -4.56 -9.54
C ARG A 994 4.94 -3.05 -9.74
N LEU A 995 4.46 -2.56 -10.88
CA LEU A 995 4.66 -1.17 -11.32
C LEU A 995 3.85 -0.14 -10.50
N ASP A 996 2.79 -0.53 -9.80
CA ASP A 996 1.98 0.38 -8.98
C ASP A 996 2.81 1.20 -7.98
N THR A 997 3.69 0.52 -7.23
CA THR A 997 4.60 1.15 -6.26
C THR A 997 5.62 2.11 -6.89
N PHE A 998 5.89 1.96 -8.19
CA PHE A 998 6.75 2.84 -8.95
C PHE A 998 5.97 4.05 -9.46
N PHE A 999 4.74 3.87 -9.94
CA PHE A 999 3.86 4.96 -10.37
C PHE A 999 3.44 5.86 -9.18
N GLU A 1000 3.08 5.30 -8.02
CA GLU A 1000 2.78 6.07 -6.79
C GLU A 1000 3.91 7.03 -6.38
N LYS A 1001 5.18 6.60 -6.56
CA LYS A 1001 6.37 7.38 -6.20
C LYS A 1001 6.77 8.42 -7.26
N ASN A 1002 6.20 8.36 -8.47
CA ASN A 1002 6.60 9.17 -9.62
C ASN A 1002 5.49 10.05 -10.19
N ILE A 1003 4.23 9.66 -10.07
CA ILE A 1003 3.07 10.33 -10.67
C ILE A 1003 2.20 10.86 -9.53
N TYR A 1004 2.28 12.17 -9.29
CA TYR A 1004 1.45 12.80 -8.26
C TYR A 1004 -0.04 12.55 -8.54
N GLY A 1005 -0.77 12.09 -7.53
CA GLY A 1005 -2.19 11.75 -7.63
C GLY A 1005 -2.50 10.29 -7.96
N TYR A 1006 -1.54 9.50 -8.48
CA TYR A 1006 -1.76 8.09 -8.81
C TYR A 1006 -2.10 7.26 -7.56
N ARG A 1007 -3.02 6.31 -7.71
CA ARG A 1007 -3.40 5.29 -6.72
C ARG A 1007 -3.60 3.96 -7.42
N ARG A 1008 -3.56 2.86 -6.66
CA ARG A 1008 -3.86 1.52 -7.20
C ARG A 1008 -5.35 1.40 -7.49
N SER A 1009 -5.69 0.52 -8.44
CA SER A 1009 -7.07 0.15 -8.78
C SER A 1009 -7.85 -0.45 -7.59
N ASP A 1010 -7.14 -0.91 -6.56
CA ASP A 1010 -7.67 -1.66 -5.41
C ASP A 1010 -7.96 -0.82 -4.15
N GLN A 1011 -7.93 0.53 -4.21
CA GLN A 1011 -8.02 1.45 -3.05
C GLN A 1011 -9.14 2.51 -3.11
#